data_AF-A0A8T7EX58-F1
#
_entry.id   AF-A0A8T7EX58-F1
#
_cell.length_a   1.000
_cell.length_b   1.000
_cell.length_c   1.000
_cell.angle_alpha   90.00
_cell.angle_beta   90.00
_cell.angle_gamma   90.00
#
_symmetry.space_group_name_H-M   'P 1'
#
loop_
_entity.id
_entity.type
_entity.pdbx_description
1 polymer ?
#
loop_
_entity_poly.entity_id
_entity_poly.type
_entity_poly.pdbx_seq_one_letter_code
_entity_poly.pdbx_strand_id
1 'polypeptide(L)'
;MELEKQGLGFSLKTVLRGHTNEIYQLDWATNPQLLASPSSDGTIRIWNPLEGRIQTVLADQMQIVYSASWSPDSKRLVSVSNDGLLRIWNVASGTVQQRIETNEKSLTYAVWSPLGDRIATAPHHHSVWLWDAESGEVRLKLTEHTDAVSSLAWSPDSRILASGGHDTAIVLWDTVSGKCLRKLEGHQGRIYTLAFSPDGKTLVSGSEDKTIRVWEIETSKQRFLIEAHTRAVHGVAYSPDGTLLASKSADNTTRLWRTDTWETFAFLETTRNTPSSHLGGITFHPTQSMLALPCEEDTVVQIWELDTKSLLSKPTVTPAVRYTNAKVVLVGDTGVGKSALTLVLTGNRYQETESTHSRQVHVLDSQTIRVSSNVEEIHEVLLWDLAGQPGYRLIHQLHLHEVTVALVVFDARNEVDPFSGVLHWVRALRQAQQFNRNGKSQPMKIYLVAARVDRGGIGITQGRIKQMMDTFKLDGYFETSAREGFRIDDVRKAVLKAIDWDALPKVSSSHLFKAIKEYLDSESDAGHQLSGVDDLYFGFLRTIGAPEASDEVRAQFDTCIGLLESKGLIKRLSFGDMVLLKPEMLDSYASALVNAARNEPDGMGVISEEDARSGNFAVPQGERLKNRERENILLIATIETLLRHEIALRTPAAEGTYLVFPSQITRDMTNPPELDGPSVVFQFEGPIANIYAMLVVRLSRSGFFKLKETWRNVATFAPLIGGTCGISLENLGEGQAKLSVFFDRTTTEYSRIQFEEFINTHLYKHALPDTLKREVMLVCPECGYHVPQDVLHKRKARKDESMPCPICTTLLIFPDVKKLSVTQTLDVVSGMDKNANTYRDLATASAIVNGKTELGEFDVFMCHNNQNKAEVIRIATKLKEKGIRPWLDEWELRPGLPWQRLLEQQIENIKSVAIFVGKNGIGPWQDLELGAFIREFIKRSMPVIPVILPDCQQPPALPIFLTSMTWVDFRKESPDPFEHLIWGITGKRE
;
A
#
# COMPACT_ATOMS: atom_id res chain seq x y z
N MET A 1 -7.64 40.06 2.62
CA MET A 1 -8.55 41.22 2.60
C MET A 1 -10.03 40.83 2.47
N GLU A 2 -10.42 39.78 1.74
CA GLU A 2 -11.83 39.31 1.73
C GLU A 2 -12.24 38.55 3.01
N LEU A 3 -11.34 37.83 3.67
CA LEU A 3 -11.59 37.13 4.94
C LEU A 3 -11.85 38.08 6.13
N GLU A 4 -11.21 39.26 6.16
CA GLU A 4 -11.51 40.31 7.15
C GLU A 4 -12.92 40.90 6.97
N LYS A 5 -13.46 40.90 5.74
CA LYS A 5 -14.81 41.40 5.45
C LYS A 5 -15.92 40.40 5.82
N GLN A 6 -15.60 39.13 6.02
CA GLN A 6 -16.56 38.09 6.41
C GLN A 6 -16.68 37.88 7.93
N GLY A 7 -15.97 38.67 8.75
CA GLY A 7 -16.12 38.62 10.20
C GLY A 7 -15.73 37.29 10.83
N LEU A 8 -14.83 36.51 10.20
CA LEU A 8 -14.52 35.12 10.54
C LEU A 8 -13.61 34.91 11.77
N GLY A 9 -13.18 35.95 12.50
CA GLY A 9 -12.33 35.81 13.70
C GLY A 9 -10.83 35.62 13.41
N PHE A 10 -10.43 35.87 12.15
CA PHE A 10 -9.05 35.90 11.68
C PHE A 10 -8.68 37.32 11.30
N SER A 11 -7.54 37.81 11.78
CA SER A 11 -6.96 39.06 11.31
C SER A 11 -5.52 38.82 10.85
N LEU A 12 -5.20 39.23 9.62
CA LEU A 12 -3.84 39.18 9.12
C LEU A 12 -3.03 40.30 9.82
N LYS A 13 -2.06 39.92 10.64
CA LYS A 13 -1.30 40.86 11.46
C LYS A 13 -0.09 41.41 10.73
N THR A 14 0.71 40.52 10.15
CA THR A 14 1.98 40.86 9.51
C THR A 14 2.25 39.95 8.33
N VAL A 15 2.92 40.48 7.31
CA VAL A 15 3.44 39.72 6.17
C VAL A 15 4.95 39.92 6.11
N LEU A 16 5.70 38.83 6.25
CA LEU A 16 7.16 38.79 6.26
C LEU A 16 7.65 38.42 4.86
N ARG A 17 8.24 39.39 4.17
CA ARG A 17 8.81 39.21 2.82
C ARG A 17 10.33 39.26 2.90
N GLY A 18 10.99 38.33 2.22
CA GLY A 18 12.43 38.44 2.05
C GLY A 18 13.13 37.26 1.39
N HIS A 19 12.65 36.03 1.57
CA HIS A 19 13.27 34.86 0.93
C HIS A 19 13.13 34.94 -0.59
N THR A 20 14.15 34.46 -1.30
CA THR A 20 14.14 34.43 -2.77
C THR A 20 13.66 33.08 -3.30
N ASN A 21 13.76 32.02 -2.48
CA ASN A 21 13.30 30.68 -2.80
C ASN A 21 12.41 30.12 -1.66
N GLU A 22 11.89 28.90 -1.86
CA GLU A 22 10.95 28.21 -0.96
C GLU A 22 11.47 28.07 0.48
N ILE A 23 10.55 28.21 1.45
CA ILE A 23 10.75 27.95 2.88
C ILE A 23 10.30 26.52 3.18
N TYR A 24 11.15 25.74 3.86
CA TYR A 24 10.84 24.33 4.18
C TYR A 24 10.15 24.14 5.52
N GLN A 25 10.58 24.88 6.54
CA GLN A 25 10.06 24.76 7.90
C GLN A 25 9.92 26.14 8.53
N LEU A 26 9.00 26.25 9.49
CA LEU A 26 8.87 27.41 10.36
C LEU A 26 8.93 26.93 11.80
N ASP A 27 9.72 27.60 12.63
CA ASP A 27 9.80 27.28 14.06
C ASP A 27 9.87 28.54 14.92
N TRP A 28 9.07 28.57 15.99
CA TRP A 28 8.99 29.69 16.92
C TRP A 28 9.90 29.46 18.11
N ALA A 29 10.66 30.48 18.47
CA ALA A 29 11.40 30.47 19.72
C ALA A 29 10.45 30.70 20.91
N THR A 30 10.73 30.03 22.02
CA THR A 30 9.96 30.14 23.26
C THR A 30 10.12 31.52 23.91
N ASN A 31 11.31 32.12 23.86
CA ASN A 31 11.63 33.42 24.47
C ASN A 31 13.03 33.98 24.06
N PRO A 32 13.17 35.05 23.26
CA PRO A 32 12.13 35.98 22.79
C PRO A 32 11.33 35.41 21.61
N GLN A 33 10.11 35.91 21.38
CA GLN A 33 9.17 35.44 20.34
C GLN A 33 9.67 35.67 18.91
N LEU A 34 10.75 34.99 18.54
CA LEU A 34 11.40 35.04 17.25
C LEU A 34 10.90 33.88 16.39
N LEU A 35 10.84 34.10 15.09
CA LEU A 35 10.50 33.06 14.13
C LEU A 35 11.73 32.75 13.28
N ALA A 36 12.06 31.47 13.14
CA ALA A 36 13.08 31.01 12.20
C ALA A 36 12.43 30.46 10.94
N SER A 37 12.97 30.84 9.77
CA SER A 37 12.59 30.28 8.47
C SER A 37 13.83 29.86 7.68
N PRO A 38 14.18 28.57 7.67
CA PRO A 38 15.15 27.99 6.72
C PRO A 38 14.59 27.95 5.30
N SER A 39 15.43 28.25 4.31
CA SER A 39 15.06 28.29 2.89
C SER A 39 16.09 27.61 1.99
N SER A 40 15.63 27.21 0.80
CA SER A 40 16.47 26.77 -0.32
C SER A 40 17.36 27.87 -0.90
N ASP A 41 17.19 29.13 -0.50
CA ASP A 41 18.15 30.21 -0.80
C ASP A 41 19.48 30.07 -0.02
N GLY A 42 19.56 29.07 0.88
CA GLY A 42 20.72 28.75 1.69
C GLY A 42 20.89 29.65 2.91
N THR A 43 19.82 30.33 3.31
CA THR A 43 19.78 31.18 4.50
C THR A 43 18.72 30.70 5.50
N ILE A 44 18.95 31.01 6.77
CA ILE A 44 17.95 30.92 7.82
C ILE A 44 17.70 32.35 8.30
N ARG A 45 16.47 32.82 8.15
CA ARG A 45 16.10 34.16 8.60
C ARG A 45 15.41 34.10 9.94
N ILE A 46 15.88 34.95 10.84
CA ILE A 46 15.30 35.16 12.17
C ILE A 46 14.51 36.45 12.11
N TRP A 47 13.21 36.34 12.32
CA TRP A 47 12.26 37.45 12.24
C TRP A 47 11.81 37.87 13.63
N ASN A 48 11.55 39.16 13.78
CA ASN A 48 10.66 39.67 14.82
C ASN A 48 9.27 39.87 14.21
N PRO A 49 8.31 38.96 14.45
CA PRO A 49 7.05 38.94 13.70
C PRO A 49 6.08 40.05 14.10
N LEU A 50 6.26 40.63 15.30
CA LEU A 50 5.48 41.79 15.77
C LEU A 50 5.93 43.09 15.08
N GLU A 51 7.22 43.20 14.75
CA GLU A 51 7.78 44.38 14.06
C GLU A 51 7.82 44.21 12.54
N GLY A 52 7.65 42.99 12.03
CA GLY A 52 7.71 42.68 10.60
C GLY A 52 9.11 42.81 9.99
N ARG A 53 10.17 42.73 10.81
CA ARG A 53 11.56 42.94 10.39
C ARG A 53 12.40 41.68 10.57
N ILE A 54 13.40 41.53 9.69
CA ILE A 54 14.47 40.54 9.84
C ILE A 54 15.42 41.05 10.93
N GLN A 55 15.60 40.29 11.99
CA GLN A 55 16.55 40.60 13.06
C GLN A 55 17.95 40.09 12.73
N THR A 56 18.05 38.88 12.19
CA THR A 56 19.34 38.25 11.86
C THR A 56 19.17 37.32 10.67
N VAL A 57 20.17 37.27 9.79
CA VAL A 57 20.27 36.29 8.71
C VAL A 57 21.45 35.39 9.01
N LEU A 58 21.19 34.11 9.21
CA LEU A 58 22.22 33.08 9.38
C LEU A 58 22.48 32.45 8.02
N ALA A 59 23.72 32.49 7.57
CA ALA A 59 24.13 31.89 6.31
C ALA A 59 25.53 31.32 6.45
N ASP A 60 25.72 30.09 5.98
CA ASP A 60 27.02 29.42 5.89
C ASP A 60 27.02 28.61 4.59
N GLN A 61 27.90 29.01 3.66
CA GLN A 61 28.19 28.30 2.40
C GLN A 61 27.05 28.05 1.38
N MET A 62 26.02 28.91 1.30
CA MET A 62 24.95 28.87 0.26
C MET A 62 24.43 27.45 -0.09
N GLN A 63 24.28 26.59 0.92
CA GLN A 63 23.69 25.26 0.77
C GLN A 63 22.23 25.29 1.18
N ILE A 64 21.38 24.51 0.51
CA ILE A 64 19.96 24.35 0.85
C ILE A 64 19.83 23.92 2.30
N VAL A 65 19.06 24.69 3.09
CA VAL A 65 18.76 24.39 4.49
C VAL A 65 17.35 23.81 4.57
N TYR A 66 17.22 22.53 4.95
CA TYR A 66 15.94 21.84 4.97
C TYR A 66 15.17 22.08 6.27
N SER A 67 15.87 22.15 7.40
CA SER A 67 15.23 22.16 8.72
C SER A 67 16.03 23.00 9.69
N ALA A 68 15.32 23.73 10.55
CA ALA A 68 15.89 24.46 11.67
C ALA A 68 14.95 24.39 12.87
N SER A 69 15.51 24.24 14.06
CA SER A 69 14.75 24.11 15.30
C SER A 69 15.41 24.85 16.46
N TRP A 70 14.59 25.53 17.25
CA TRP A 70 15.03 26.30 18.40
C TRP A 70 15.33 25.42 19.61
N SER A 71 16.37 25.82 20.33
CA SER A 71 16.54 25.36 21.70
C SER A 71 15.45 25.94 22.62
N PRO A 72 15.05 25.23 23.68
CA PRO A 72 14.09 25.72 24.67
C PRO A 72 14.52 27.02 25.37
N ASP A 73 15.82 27.31 25.42
CA ASP A 73 16.37 28.55 25.95
C ASP A 73 16.36 29.71 24.94
N SER A 74 16.01 29.43 23.67
CA SER A 74 15.95 30.36 22.52
C SER A 74 17.25 31.12 22.23
N LYS A 75 18.38 30.66 22.76
CA LYS A 75 19.71 31.24 22.47
C LYS A 75 20.40 30.51 21.34
N ARG A 76 20.13 29.21 21.22
CA ARG A 76 20.70 28.34 20.20
C ARG A 76 19.64 27.92 19.17
N LEU A 77 20.10 27.71 17.95
CA LEU A 77 19.30 27.16 16.86
C LEU A 77 20.08 26.00 16.24
N VAL A 78 19.45 24.84 16.05
CA VAL A 78 20.05 23.79 15.22
C VAL A 78 19.58 23.96 13.79
N SER A 79 20.45 23.69 12.83
CA SER A 79 20.07 23.60 11.43
C SER A 79 20.71 22.42 10.74
N VAL A 80 20.04 21.98 9.69
CA VAL A 80 20.47 20.89 8.84
C VAL A 80 20.41 21.30 7.38
N SER A 81 21.46 20.98 6.64
CA SER A 81 21.62 21.33 5.24
C SER A 81 21.92 20.11 4.37
N ASN A 82 21.83 20.28 3.05
CA ASN A 82 22.08 19.20 2.08
C ASN A 82 23.52 18.66 2.05
N ASP A 83 24.45 19.31 2.74
CA ASP A 83 25.85 18.89 2.87
C ASP A 83 26.06 17.81 3.95
N GLY A 84 25.00 17.39 4.65
CA GLY A 84 25.09 16.40 5.73
C GLY A 84 25.67 16.96 7.03
N LEU A 85 25.82 18.28 7.16
CA LEU A 85 26.33 18.92 8.37
C LEU A 85 25.19 19.33 9.31
N LEU A 86 25.33 18.95 10.58
CA LEU A 86 24.52 19.47 11.66
C LEU A 86 25.22 20.70 12.25
N ARG A 87 24.55 21.86 12.22
CA ARG A 87 25.09 23.14 12.72
C ARG A 87 24.30 23.61 13.92
N ILE A 88 25.00 24.01 14.97
CA ILE A 88 24.41 24.69 16.13
C ILE A 88 24.87 26.15 16.08
N TRP A 89 23.90 27.05 15.98
CA TRP A 89 24.10 28.49 15.86
C TRP A 89 23.88 29.18 17.19
N ASN A 90 24.67 30.22 17.45
CA ASN A 90 24.38 31.19 18.49
C ASN A 90 23.70 32.40 17.85
N VAL A 91 22.42 32.58 18.11
CA VAL A 91 21.59 33.58 17.41
C VAL A 91 22.00 35.01 17.75
N ALA A 92 22.40 35.28 19.00
CA ALA A 92 22.82 36.63 19.40
C ALA A 92 24.06 37.11 18.65
N SER A 93 24.96 36.19 18.30
CA SER A 93 26.20 36.49 17.55
C SER A 93 26.07 36.27 16.04
N GLY A 94 25.08 35.50 15.59
CA GLY A 94 24.94 35.08 14.20
C GLY A 94 25.99 34.06 13.72
N THR A 95 26.78 33.47 14.64
CA THR A 95 27.89 32.57 14.30
C THR A 95 27.56 31.10 14.58
N VAL A 96 28.21 30.20 13.85
CA VAL A 96 28.12 28.75 14.10
C VAL A 96 28.99 28.40 15.31
N GLN A 97 28.35 27.95 16.39
CA GLN A 97 29.01 27.55 17.63
C GLN A 97 29.63 26.15 17.51
N GLN A 98 28.93 25.23 16.85
CA GLN A 98 29.39 23.86 16.65
C GLN A 98 29.02 23.36 15.26
N ARG A 99 29.98 22.70 14.60
CA ARG A 99 29.81 21.99 13.34
C ARG A 99 30.06 20.52 13.61
N ILE A 100 29.08 19.68 13.30
CA ILE A 100 29.16 18.24 13.50
C ILE A 100 29.08 17.61 12.11
N GLU A 101 30.23 17.06 11.67
CA GLU A 101 30.34 16.29 10.43
C GLU A 101 29.70 14.92 10.63
N THR A 102 28.65 14.66 9.84
CA THR A 102 28.14 13.31 9.70
C THR A 102 28.82 12.67 8.48
N ASN A 103 29.16 11.39 8.55
CA ASN A 103 29.70 10.66 7.39
C ASN A 103 28.63 10.41 6.30
N GLU A 104 27.47 11.07 6.40
CA GLU A 104 26.28 10.82 5.59
C GLU A 104 26.06 11.94 4.58
N LYS A 105 25.55 11.59 3.40
CA LYS A 105 25.46 12.51 2.26
C LYS A 105 24.34 13.55 2.35
N SER A 106 23.37 13.37 3.24
CA SER A 106 22.27 14.33 3.43
C SER A 106 21.48 14.03 4.71
N LEU A 107 21.11 15.08 5.43
CA LEU A 107 20.21 15.05 6.58
C LEU A 107 18.96 15.87 6.19
N THR A 108 17.77 15.38 6.49
CA THR A 108 16.50 15.97 6.04
C THR A 108 15.81 16.79 7.12
N TYR A 109 15.92 16.37 8.38
CA TYR A 109 15.18 16.96 9.49
C TYR A 109 16.01 17.02 10.77
N ALA A 110 15.87 18.10 11.56
CA ALA A 110 16.39 18.18 12.92
C ALA A 110 15.42 18.88 13.87
N VAL A 111 15.31 18.35 15.07
CA VAL A 111 14.44 18.90 16.10
C VAL A 111 15.08 18.81 17.48
N TRP A 112 15.05 19.91 18.21
CA TRP A 112 15.51 19.97 19.60
C TRP A 112 14.50 19.31 20.53
N SER A 113 15.01 18.61 21.55
CA SER A 113 14.18 18.12 22.64
C SER A 113 13.60 19.30 23.45
N PRO A 114 12.35 19.21 23.93
CA PRO A 114 11.76 20.21 24.83
C PRO A 114 12.55 20.47 26.12
N LEU A 115 13.32 19.50 26.61
CA LEU A 115 14.22 19.68 27.76
C LEU A 115 15.57 20.30 27.38
N GLY A 116 15.95 20.24 26.10
CA GLY A 116 17.16 20.83 25.55
C GLY A 116 18.45 20.06 25.79
N ASP A 117 18.37 18.84 26.30
CA ASP A 117 19.51 17.95 26.51
C ASP A 117 19.90 17.17 25.24
N ARG A 118 18.95 17.02 24.30
CA ARG A 118 19.12 16.17 23.10
C ARG A 118 18.65 16.84 21.82
N ILE A 119 19.21 16.38 20.71
CA ILE A 119 18.80 16.73 19.35
C ILE A 119 18.46 15.44 18.61
N ALA A 120 17.33 15.39 17.91
CA ALA A 120 16.99 14.30 17.02
C ALA A 120 17.23 14.72 15.57
N THR A 121 17.83 13.84 14.77
CA THR A 121 18.03 14.06 13.33
C THR A 121 17.59 12.86 12.51
N ALA A 122 17.08 13.13 11.31
CA ALA A 122 16.76 12.13 10.32
C ALA A 122 17.77 12.23 9.15
N PRO A 123 18.73 11.29 9.04
CA PRO A 123 19.49 11.09 7.81
C PRO A 123 18.59 10.59 6.68
N HIS A 124 19.05 10.75 5.44
CA HIS A 124 18.33 10.23 4.26
C HIS A 124 18.24 8.68 4.21
N HIS A 125 18.89 7.99 5.14
CA HIS A 125 18.77 6.55 5.36
C HIS A 125 17.62 6.21 6.33
N HIS A 126 17.22 4.94 6.41
CA HIS A 126 16.07 4.46 7.19
C HIS A 126 16.28 4.48 8.72
N SER A 127 16.94 5.52 9.24
CA SER A 127 17.38 5.61 10.63
C SER A 127 17.08 6.98 11.25
N VAL A 128 17.05 7.04 12.57
CA VAL A 128 16.94 8.27 13.35
C VAL A 128 18.07 8.31 14.36
N TRP A 129 18.76 9.44 14.46
CA TRP A 129 19.91 9.58 15.36
C TRP A 129 19.57 10.57 16.47
N LEU A 130 19.95 10.21 17.70
CA LEU A 130 19.84 11.07 18.88
C LEU A 130 21.23 11.51 19.31
N TRP A 131 21.39 12.82 19.41
CA TRP A 131 22.63 13.48 19.78
C TRP A 131 22.50 14.09 21.18
N ASP A 132 23.62 14.12 21.89
CA ASP A 132 23.76 14.98 23.05
C ASP A 132 23.94 16.44 22.61
N ALA A 133 23.13 17.36 23.14
CA ALA A 133 23.14 18.75 22.71
C ALA A 133 24.37 19.55 23.20
N GLU A 134 25.11 19.02 24.19
CA GLU A 134 26.27 19.70 24.79
C GLU A 134 27.59 19.14 24.26
N SER A 135 27.72 17.81 24.16
CA SER A 135 28.92 17.17 23.59
C SER A 135 28.89 17.10 22.05
N GLY A 136 27.69 17.05 21.45
CA GLY A 136 27.53 16.79 20.01
C GLY A 136 27.84 15.35 19.59
N GLU A 137 27.89 14.41 20.54
CA GLU A 137 28.11 12.99 20.27
C GLU A 137 26.79 12.25 20.02
N VAL A 138 26.81 11.24 19.15
CA VAL A 138 25.66 10.35 18.90
C VAL A 138 25.46 9.44 20.11
N ARG A 139 24.33 9.59 20.81
CA ARG A 139 23.92 8.72 21.91
C ARG A 139 23.25 7.44 21.41
N LEU A 140 22.33 7.55 20.46
CA LEU A 140 21.55 6.41 19.95
C LEU A 140 21.36 6.49 18.44
N LYS A 141 21.38 5.32 17.80
CA LYS A 141 21.01 5.12 16.39
C LYS A 141 19.82 4.16 16.34
N LEU A 142 18.73 4.62 15.77
CA LEU A 142 17.42 3.95 15.78
C LEU A 142 17.12 3.48 14.34
N THR A 143 17.00 2.17 14.10
CA THR A 143 16.97 1.58 12.74
C THR A 143 15.80 0.60 12.58
N GLU A 144 14.57 1.11 12.49
CA GLU A 144 13.36 0.29 12.28
C GLU A 144 12.59 0.67 11.00
N HIS A 145 12.83 1.86 10.45
CA HIS A 145 12.20 2.25 9.19
C HIS A 145 12.76 1.44 8.03
N THR A 146 11.96 1.26 6.99
CA THR A 146 12.38 0.63 5.73
C THR A 146 12.53 1.62 4.58
N ASP A 147 12.16 2.89 4.79
CA ASP A 147 12.34 3.99 3.85
C ASP A 147 12.79 5.28 4.58
N ALA A 148 13.05 6.37 3.86
CA ALA A 148 13.53 7.63 4.40
C ALA A 148 12.57 8.22 5.45
N VAL A 149 13.14 8.84 6.49
CA VAL A 149 12.38 9.53 7.54
C VAL A 149 12.18 10.99 7.16
N SER A 150 10.93 11.45 7.16
CA SER A 150 10.53 12.77 6.70
C SER A 150 10.15 13.72 7.84
N SER A 151 9.78 13.19 9.01
CA SER A 151 9.33 14.01 10.14
C SER A 151 9.70 13.40 11.48
N LEU A 152 10.03 14.27 12.44
CA LEU A 152 10.33 13.93 13.82
C LEU A 152 9.55 14.84 14.77
N ALA A 153 8.98 14.28 15.83
CA ALA A 153 8.29 15.04 16.86
C ALA A 153 8.62 14.49 18.25
N TRP A 154 8.93 15.37 19.20
CA TRP A 154 9.17 14.99 20.60
C TRP A 154 7.88 15.07 21.41
N SER A 155 7.71 14.14 22.35
CA SER A 155 6.74 14.32 23.42
C SER A 155 7.17 15.50 24.31
N PRO A 156 6.22 16.24 24.92
CA PRO A 156 6.53 17.40 25.78
C PRO A 156 7.48 17.09 26.94
N ASP A 157 7.47 15.85 27.44
CA ASP A 157 8.34 15.37 28.51
C ASP A 157 9.71 14.83 28.01
N SER A 158 9.97 14.88 26.69
CA SER A 158 11.16 14.37 26.01
C SER A 158 11.45 12.87 26.18
N ARG A 159 10.48 12.07 26.66
CA ARG A 159 10.66 10.62 26.87
C ARG A 159 10.38 9.79 25.64
N ILE A 160 9.50 10.28 24.76
CA ILE A 160 9.10 9.61 23.53
C ILE A 160 9.48 10.48 22.34
N LEU A 161 10.10 9.88 21.34
CA LEU A 161 10.29 10.49 20.03
C LEU A 161 9.40 9.73 19.04
N ALA A 162 8.62 10.45 18.25
CA ALA A 162 7.89 9.88 17.11
C ALA A 162 8.64 10.19 15.82
N SER A 163 8.80 9.21 14.95
CA SER A 163 9.35 9.37 13.61
C SER A 163 8.37 8.88 12.55
N GLY A 164 8.20 9.66 11.47
CA GLY A 164 7.33 9.33 10.34
C GLY A 164 8.16 9.07 9.10
N GLY A 165 7.91 7.95 8.44
CA GLY A 165 8.66 7.51 7.27
C GLY A 165 7.89 7.56 5.96
N HIS A 166 8.63 7.46 4.86
CA HIS A 166 8.09 7.18 3.53
C HIS A 166 7.57 5.73 3.40
N ASP A 167 7.93 4.87 4.35
CA ASP A 167 7.44 3.49 4.50
C ASP A 167 6.02 3.41 5.07
N THR A 168 5.30 4.53 5.12
CA THR A 168 3.93 4.69 5.64
C THR A 168 3.78 4.43 7.14
N ALA A 169 4.88 4.20 7.85
CA ALA A 169 4.88 3.87 9.27
C ALA A 169 5.28 5.04 10.16
N ILE A 170 4.70 5.09 11.35
CA ILE A 170 5.16 5.94 12.45
C ILE A 170 5.80 5.05 13.50
N VAL A 171 7.01 5.36 13.96
CA VAL A 171 7.67 4.62 15.03
C VAL A 171 7.78 5.50 16.27
N LEU A 172 7.37 4.96 17.42
CA LEU A 172 7.52 5.58 18.73
C LEU A 172 8.75 4.99 19.42
N TRP A 173 9.68 5.85 19.82
CA TRP A 173 10.95 5.47 20.41
C TRP A 173 11.03 5.88 21.87
N ASP A 174 11.54 4.99 22.71
CA ASP A 174 12.00 5.36 24.05
C ASP A 174 13.34 6.07 23.92
N THR A 175 13.39 7.34 24.33
CA THR A 175 14.55 8.19 24.08
C THR A 175 15.73 7.82 24.96
N VAL A 176 15.52 7.12 26.08
CA VAL A 176 16.56 6.73 27.04
C VAL A 176 17.23 5.44 26.64
N SER A 177 16.45 4.42 26.29
CA SER A 177 16.91 3.08 25.93
C SER A 177 17.16 2.89 24.43
N GLY A 178 16.60 3.74 23.59
CA GLY A 178 16.64 3.63 22.13
C GLY A 178 15.81 2.46 21.57
N LYS A 179 14.93 1.88 22.39
CA LYS A 179 14.05 0.79 21.93
C LYS A 179 12.83 1.34 21.21
N CYS A 180 12.42 0.65 20.15
CA CYS A 180 11.11 0.82 19.55
C CYS A 180 10.03 0.40 20.58
N LEU A 181 9.20 1.36 20.98
CA LEU A 181 8.05 1.11 21.84
C LEU A 181 6.91 0.50 21.03
N ARG A 182 6.59 1.13 19.89
CA ARG A 182 5.49 0.77 19.00
C ARG A 182 5.71 1.28 17.59
N LYS A 183 5.10 0.59 16.63
CA LYS A 183 4.95 1.02 15.25
C LYS A 183 3.46 1.25 14.97
N LEU A 184 3.08 2.49 14.67
CA LEU A 184 1.73 2.86 14.29
C LEU A 184 1.61 2.73 12.77
N GLU A 185 0.79 1.78 12.33
CA GLU A 185 0.55 1.49 10.92
C GLU A 185 -0.89 1.87 10.56
N GLY A 186 -1.09 2.30 9.31
CA GLY A 186 -2.43 2.51 8.78
C GLY A 186 -2.49 3.53 7.63
N HIS A 187 -1.59 4.52 7.61
CA HIS A 187 -1.47 5.42 6.46
C HIS A 187 -1.18 4.64 5.17
N GLN A 188 -1.71 5.13 4.04
CA GLN A 188 -1.55 4.48 2.72
C GLN A 188 -0.55 5.21 1.81
N GLY A 189 0.13 6.21 2.35
CA GLY A 189 1.11 7.02 1.64
C GLY A 189 2.19 7.56 2.58
N ARG A 190 3.18 8.25 2.03
CA ARG A 190 4.30 8.80 2.80
C ARG A 190 3.77 9.70 3.91
N ILE A 191 4.34 9.60 5.10
CA ILE A 191 4.05 10.55 6.18
C ILE A 191 4.90 11.78 5.93
N TYR A 192 4.37 12.98 6.11
CA TYR A 192 5.14 14.23 5.93
C TYR A 192 5.32 15.03 7.21
N THR A 193 4.42 14.86 8.17
CA THR A 193 4.39 15.72 9.36
C THR A 193 3.81 14.98 10.56
N LEU A 194 4.39 15.25 11.73
CA LEU A 194 3.99 14.73 13.03
C LEU A 194 3.93 15.87 14.05
N ALA A 195 2.93 15.86 14.93
CA ALA A 195 2.83 16.81 16.04
C ALA A 195 2.24 16.15 17.28
N PHE A 196 2.94 16.23 18.41
CA PHE A 196 2.39 15.85 19.72
C PHE A 196 1.47 16.94 20.24
N SER A 197 0.40 16.53 20.93
CA SER A 197 -0.39 17.47 21.72
C SER A 197 0.45 18.04 22.89
N PRO A 198 0.17 19.26 23.34
CA PRO A 198 0.89 19.86 24.47
C PRO A 198 0.83 19.06 25.77
N ASP A 199 -0.21 18.24 25.95
CA ASP A 199 -0.36 17.33 27.09
C ASP A 199 0.33 15.96 26.89
N GLY A 200 0.89 15.70 25.71
CA GLY A 200 1.60 14.46 25.34
C GLY A 200 0.71 13.23 25.14
N LYS A 201 -0.62 13.35 25.25
CA LYS A 201 -1.54 12.19 25.19
C LYS A 201 -1.85 11.76 23.77
N THR A 202 -1.77 12.67 22.81
CA THR A 202 -2.11 12.41 21.42
C THR A 202 -1.01 12.83 20.48
N LEU A 203 -0.93 12.13 19.35
CA LEU A 203 -0.04 12.45 18.23
C LEU A 203 -0.89 12.59 16.98
N VAL A 204 -0.65 13.63 16.21
CA VAL A 204 -1.30 13.85 14.92
C VAL A 204 -0.30 13.61 13.81
N SER A 205 -0.73 12.94 12.75
CA SER A 205 0.06 12.72 11.54
C SER A 205 -0.67 13.19 10.29
N GLY A 206 0.07 13.83 9.40
CA GLY A 206 -0.37 14.20 8.05
C GLY A 206 0.41 13.44 6.98
N SER A 207 -0.29 12.98 5.95
CA SER A 207 0.27 12.07 4.93
C SER A 207 -0.09 12.48 3.50
N GLU A 208 0.68 11.92 2.56
CA GLU A 208 0.39 11.86 1.13
C GLU A 208 -0.96 11.23 0.80
N ASP A 209 -1.49 10.36 1.67
CA ASP A 209 -2.83 9.76 1.52
C ASP A 209 -3.99 10.75 1.70
N LYS A 210 -3.69 12.04 1.86
CA LYS A 210 -4.63 13.17 2.00
C LYS A 210 -5.40 13.17 3.33
N THR A 211 -5.07 12.26 4.25
CA THR A 211 -5.72 12.15 5.55
C THR A 211 -4.87 12.71 6.68
N ILE A 212 -5.57 13.08 7.75
CA ILE A 212 -4.95 13.37 9.05
C ILE A 212 -5.39 12.28 10.02
N ARG A 213 -4.44 11.65 10.71
CA ARG A 213 -4.73 10.63 11.74
C ARG A 213 -4.37 11.14 13.12
N VAL A 214 -5.24 10.84 14.08
CA VAL A 214 -5.04 11.16 15.49
C VAL A 214 -4.83 9.85 16.25
N TRP A 215 -3.67 9.74 16.90
CA TRP A 215 -3.23 8.59 17.64
C TRP A 215 -3.25 8.89 19.14
N GLU A 216 -3.78 7.97 19.92
CA GLU A 216 -3.66 8.00 21.37
C GLU A 216 -2.37 7.28 21.77
N ILE A 217 -1.48 7.96 22.48
CA ILE A 217 -0.12 7.46 22.76
C ILE A 217 -0.15 6.29 23.75
N GLU A 218 -0.94 6.40 24.82
CA GLU A 218 -1.02 5.39 25.88
C GLU A 218 -1.49 4.03 25.36
N THR A 219 -2.50 4.03 24.49
CA THR A 219 -3.04 2.81 23.88
C THR A 219 -2.36 2.46 22.55
N SER A 220 -1.69 3.43 21.94
CA SER A 220 -1.09 3.35 20.60
C SER A 220 -2.12 2.96 19.52
N LYS A 221 -3.34 3.47 19.67
CA LYS A 221 -4.46 3.25 18.74
C LYS A 221 -4.79 4.52 17.97
N GLN A 222 -5.29 4.35 16.76
CA GLN A 222 -5.93 5.44 16.03
C GLN A 222 -7.31 5.72 16.64
N ARG A 223 -7.54 6.97 17.04
CA ARG A 223 -8.82 7.43 17.61
C ARG A 223 -9.68 8.16 16.58
N PHE A 224 -9.04 8.96 15.72
CA PHE A 224 -9.73 9.70 14.66
C PHE A 224 -8.99 9.58 13.33
N LEU A 225 -9.78 9.49 12.25
CA LEU A 225 -9.35 9.67 10.87
C LEU A 225 -10.11 10.87 10.30
N ILE A 226 -9.40 11.86 9.78
CA ILE A 226 -9.99 13.08 9.26
C ILE A 226 -9.79 13.10 7.75
N GLU A 227 -10.91 12.99 7.02
CA GLU A 227 -10.98 12.91 5.55
C GLU A 227 -11.52 14.23 5.00
N ALA A 228 -10.62 15.18 4.74
CA ALA A 228 -11.05 16.54 4.42
C ALA A 228 -10.22 17.28 3.38
N HIS A 229 -8.90 17.06 3.36
CA HIS A 229 -8.03 17.64 2.33
C HIS A 229 -8.13 16.84 1.03
N THR A 230 -7.96 17.51 -0.11
CA THR A 230 -8.03 16.86 -1.44
C THR A 230 -6.64 16.49 -1.99
N ARG A 231 -5.58 16.92 -1.31
CA ARG A 231 -4.18 16.63 -1.61
C ARG A 231 -3.36 16.38 -0.33
N ALA A 232 -2.10 15.98 -0.51
CA ALA A 232 -1.16 15.65 0.55
C ALA A 232 -1.12 16.71 1.67
N VAL A 233 -1.08 16.26 2.92
CA VAL A 233 -0.98 17.12 4.11
C VAL A 233 0.48 17.23 4.52
N HIS A 234 1.05 18.43 4.39
CA HIS A 234 2.48 18.66 4.61
C HIS A 234 2.81 19.30 5.95
N GLY A 235 1.84 19.92 6.62
CA GLY A 235 2.05 20.55 7.91
C GLY A 235 0.87 20.32 8.85
N VAL A 236 1.17 19.91 10.09
CA VAL A 236 0.22 19.93 11.20
C VAL A 236 0.86 20.61 12.40
N ALA A 237 0.09 21.40 13.15
CA ALA A 237 0.56 22.03 14.38
C ALA A 237 -0.59 22.18 15.39
N TYR A 238 -0.30 21.92 16.66
CA TYR A 238 -1.22 22.20 17.77
C TYR A 238 -1.10 23.65 18.24
N SER A 239 -2.21 24.23 18.68
CA SER A 239 -2.15 25.44 19.49
C SER A 239 -1.52 25.13 20.85
N PRO A 240 -0.89 26.11 21.53
CA PRO A 240 -0.18 25.88 22.78
C PRO A 240 -1.05 25.38 23.93
N ASP A 241 -2.33 25.78 23.93
CA ASP A 241 -3.34 25.32 24.88
C ASP A 241 -3.94 23.95 24.51
N GLY A 242 -3.58 23.42 23.34
CA GLY A 242 -4.06 22.14 22.83
C GLY A 242 -5.52 22.12 22.40
N THR A 243 -6.19 23.28 22.32
CA THR A 243 -7.62 23.36 21.96
C THR A 243 -7.86 23.31 20.45
N LEU A 244 -6.85 23.69 19.66
CA LEU A 244 -6.91 23.75 18.21
C LEU A 244 -5.78 22.93 17.56
N LEU A 245 -6.06 22.43 16.37
CA LEU A 245 -5.07 21.92 15.43
C LEU A 245 -5.18 22.72 14.13
N ALA A 246 -4.07 23.03 13.49
CA ALA A 246 -4.03 23.54 12.12
C ALA A 246 -3.40 22.50 11.19
N SER A 247 -3.93 22.39 9.98
CA SER A 247 -3.36 21.55 8.92
C SER A 247 -3.19 22.33 7.63
N LYS A 248 -2.05 22.17 6.97
CA LYS A 248 -1.73 22.77 5.67
C LYS A 248 -1.56 21.67 4.61
N SER A 249 -2.26 21.81 3.50
CA SER A 249 -2.25 20.83 2.41
C SER A 249 -1.80 21.45 1.08
N ALA A 250 -1.36 20.58 0.17
CA ALA A 250 -1.09 20.90 -1.23
C ALA A 250 -2.35 21.25 -2.04
N ASP A 251 -3.54 21.18 -1.42
CA ASP A 251 -4.80 21.69 -1.97
C ASP A 251 -4.96 23.22 -1.83
N ASN A 252 -3.89 23.90 -1.39
CA ASN A 252 -3.83 25.34 -1.14
C ASN A 252 -4.70 25.83 0.02
N THR A 253 -5.30 24.93 0.79
CA THR A 253 -6.08 25.24 1.98
C THR A 253 -5.28 24.98 3.25
N THR A 254 -5.44 25.88 4.21
CA THR A 254 -5.08 25.65 5.62
C THR A 254 -6.36 25.53 6.42
N ARG A 255 -6.60 24.39 7.08
CA ARG A 255 -7.81 24.12 7.86
C ARG A 255 -7.51 24.17 9.36
N LEU A 256 -8.45 24.72 10.12
CA LEU A 256 -8.42 24.70 11.58
C LEU A 256 -9.47 23.76 12.15
N TRP A 257 -9.04 23.01 13.15
CA TRP A 257 -9.78 21.94 13.79
C TRP A 257 -9.89 22.22 15.28
N ARG A 258 -11.03 21.90 15.87
CA ARG A 258 -11.11 21.79 17.33
C ARG A 258 -10.62 20.42 17.76
N THR A 259 -9.84 20.31 18.83
CA THR A 259 -9.27 19.03 19.27
C THR A 259 -10.21 18.21 20.14
N ASP A 260 -11.27 18.82 20.67
CA ASP A 260 -12.32 18.13 21.43
C ASP A 260 -13.28 17.38 20.51
N THR A 261 -13.59 17.95 19.35
CA THR A 261 -14.54 17.39 18.38
C THR A 261 -13.90 16.90 17.07
N TRP A 262 -12.69 17.36 16.73
CA TRP A 262 -12.03 17.14 15.43
C TRP A 262 -12.81 17.68 14.24
N GLU A 263 -13.60 18.73 14.46
CA GLU A 263 -14.37 19.39 13.41
C GLU A 263 -13.62 20.56 12.81
N THR A 264 -13.70 20.70 11.48
CA THR A 264 -13.27 21.92 10.81
C THR A 264 -14.25 23.03 11.13
N PHE A 265 -13.75 24.14 11.67
CA PHE A 265 -14.58 25.32 11.91
C PHE A 265 -14.17 26.51 11.04
N ALA A 266 -12.99 26.47 10.42
CA ALA A 266 -12.53 27.49 9.51
C ALA A 266 -11.44 26.96 8.57
N PHE A 267 -11.31 27.58 7.41
CA PHE A 267 -10.18 27.36 6.51
C PHE A 267 -9.76 28.66 5.84
N LEU A 268 -8.49 28.70 5.43
CA LEU A 268 -7.85 29.80 4.72
C LEU A 268 -7.39 29.28 3.36
N GLU A 269 -7.86 29.91 2.29
CA GLU A 269 -7.35 29.65 0.94
C GLU A 269 -6.16 30.56 0.65
N THR A 270 -5.09 29.96 0.14
CA THR A 270 -3.91 30.70 -0.34
C THR A 270 -3.82 30.58 -1.85
N THR A 271 -3.74 31.69 -2.56
CA THR A 271 -3.61 31.66 -4.02
C THR A 271 -2.21 31.14 -4.39
N ARG A 272 -2.13 29.93 -4.97
CA ARG A 272 -0.93 29.43 -5.66
C ARG A 272 -1.25 29.13 -7.11
N ASN A 273 -0.37 29.57 -8.00
CA ASN A 273 -0.46 29.29 -9.43
C ASN A 273 0.33 28.04 -9.85
N THR A 274 1.21 27.51 -9.00
CA THR A 274 2.11 26.39 -9.31
C THR A 274 2.12 25.35 -8.17
N PRO A 275 2.07 24.04 -8.48
CA PRO A 275 2.26 22.99 -7.50
C PRO A 275 3.76 22.86 -7.17
N SER A 276 4.18 23.29 -5.98
CA SER A 276 5.53 23.01 -5.46
C SER A 276 5.62 21.58 -4.92
N SER A 277 6.80 20.96 -4.99
CA SER A 277 7.02 19.60 -4.46
C SER A 277 7.14 19.55 -2.94
N HIS A 278 7.33 20.71 -2.30
CA HIS A 278 7.44 20.86 -0.86
C HIS A 278 6.60 22.06 -0.42
N LEU A 279 5.72 21.84 0.57
CA LEU A 279 5.00 22.93 1.24
C LEU A 279 5.67 23.20 2.58
N GLY A 280 6.01 24.47 2.81
CA GLY A 280 6.63 24.90 4.06
C GLY A 280 5.76 24.60 5.27
N GLY A 281 6.40 24.16 6.37
CA GLY A 281 5.75 23.83 7.63
C GLY A 281 4.89 24.95 8.21
N ILE A 282 3.89 24.57 9.00
CA ILE A 282 2.98 25.45 9.75
C ILE A 282 3.36 25.42 11.23
N THR A 283 3.21 26.55 11.94
CA THR A 283 3.52 26.58 13.37
C THR A 283 2.71 27.64 14.12
N PHE A 284 2.26 27.27 15.32
CA PHE A 284 1.60 28.19 16.24
C PHE A 284 2.62 28.91 17.11
N HIS A 285 2.28 30.15 17.44
CA HIS A 285 3.04 30.91 18.41
C HIS A 285 2.92 30.27 19.81
N PRO A 286 4.02 30.13 20.59
CA PRO A 286 4.06 29.32 21.82
C PRO A 286 3.20 29.83 22.99
N THR A 287 2.83 31.11 23.02
CA THR A 287 2.02 31.67 24.13
C THR A 287 0.80 32.50 23.71
N GLN A 288 0.63 32.77 22.41
CA GLN A 288 -0.40 33.65 21.88
C GLN A 288 -1.15 32.89 20.81
N SER A 289 -2.40 33.26 20.57
CA SER A 289 -3.22 32.67 19.50
C SER A 289 -2.83 33.25 18.14
N MET A 290 -1.58 33.04 17.72
CA MET A 290 -1.07 33.44 16.42
C MET A 290 -0.59 32.22 15.63
N LEU A 291 -0.77 32.27 14.32
CA LEU A 291 -0.42 31.20 13.38
C LEU A 291 0.49 31.75 12.29
N ALA A 292 1.64 31.11 12.08
CA ALA A 292 2.55 31.43 10.98
C ALA A 292 2.33 30.47 9.81
N LEU A 293 2.11 31.04 8.62
CA LEU A 293 1.81 30.31 7.39
C LEU A 293 2.72 30.79 6.26
N PRO A 294 3.46 29.90 5.58
CA PRO A 294 4.15 30.28 4.36
C PRO A 294 3.16 30.32 3.18
N CYS A 295 3.26 31.37 2.36
CA CYS A 295 2.37 31.78 1.27
C CYS A 295 3.20 32.31 0.08
N GLU A 296 2.58 32.56 -1.08
CA GLU A 296 3.25 33.04 -2.32
C GLU A 296 4.47 32.18 -2.70
N GLU A 297 4.22 30.95 -3.16
CA GLU A 297 5.28 29.96 -3.49
C GLU A 297 6.20 29.63 -2.29
N ASP A 298 5.67 29.68 -1.08
CA ASP A 298 6.40 29.47 0.18
C ASP A 298 7.59 30.44 0.40
N THR A 299 7.63 31.59 -0.29
CA THR A 299 8.70 32.61 -0.10
C THR A 299 8.34 33.68 0.93
N VAL A 300 7.05 33.83 1.23
CA VAL A 300 6.51 34.85 2.13
C VAL A 300 5.87 34.17 3.33
N VAL A 301 6.06 34.71 4.54
CA VAL A 301 5.39 34.20 5.74
C VAL A 301 4.30 35.16 6.19
N GLN A 302 3.06 34.68 6.29
CA GLN A 302 1.93 35.41 6.85
C GLN A 302 1.73 35.05 8.32
N ILE A 303 1.54 36.05 9.16
CA ILE A 303 1.21 35.90 10.58
C ILE A 303 -0.25 36.27 10.78
N TRP A 304 -1.03 35.30 11.21
CA TRP A 304 -2.46 35.43 11.47
C TRP A 304 -2.71 35.46 12.97
N GLU A 305 -3.51 36.41 13.42
CA GLU A 305 -4.02 36.45 14.79
C GLU A 305 -5.43 35.83 14.82
N LEU A 306 -5.63 34.96 15.80
CA LEU A 306 -6.81 34.13 15.97
C LEU A 306 -7.54 34.56 17.25
N ASP A 307 -8.77 35.05 17.11
CA ASP A 307 -9.62 35.27 18.29
C ASP A 307 -10.29 33.95 18.71
N THR A 308 -9.57 33.15 19.50
CA THR A 308 -10.02 31.81 19.93
C THR A 308 -11.39 31.83 20.60
N LYS A 309 -11.75 32.89 21.33
CA LYS A 309 -13.03 32.98 22.04
C LYS A 309 -14.20 33.16 21.07
N SER A 310 -14.07 34.06 20.10
CA SER A 310 -15.12 34.22 19.08
C SER A 310 -15.17 33.04 18.12
N LEU A 311 -14.02 32.46 17.79
CA LEU A 311 -13.92 31.29 16.91
C LEU A 311 -14.58 30.05 17.52
N LEU A 312 -14.34 29.76 18.81
CA LEU A 312 -14.95 28.61 19.50
C LEU A 312 -16.45 28.81 19.80
N SER A 313 -16.93 30.05 19.85
CA SER A 313 -18.34 30.37 20.12
C SER A 313 -19.26 30.28 18.91
N LYS A 314 -18.70 30.26 17.69
CA LYS A 314 -19.49 30.21 16.45
C LYS A 314 -19.90 28.78 16.11
N PRO A 315 -21.10 28.58 15.53
CA PRO A 315 -21.47 27.29 14.97
C PRO A 315 -20.49 26.91 13.86
N THR A 316 -20.13 25.64 13.81
CA THR A 316 -19.28 25.05 12.77
C THR A 316 -19.79 25.40 11.38
N VAL A 317 -18.90 25.88 10.51
CA VAL A 317 -19.23 26.37 9.15
C VAL A 317 -19.81 25.26 8.27
N THR A 318 -19.39 24.03 8.51
CA THR A 318 -19.91 22.83 7.85
C THR A 318 -20.34 21.82 8.91
N PRO A 319 -21.57 21.27 8.82
CA PRO A 319 -21.93 20.15 9.67
C PRO A 319 -21.02 18.97 9.29
N ALA A 320 -20.54 18.25 10.31
CA ALA A 320 -19.61 17.16 10.14
C ALA A 320 -20.37 15.84 10.38
N VAL A 321 -20.18 14.88 9.47
CA VAL A 321 -20.70 13.53 9.66
C VAL A 321 -19.55 12.67 10.15
N ARG A 322 -19.74 12.02 11.30
CA ARG A 322 -18.78 11.05 11.82
C ARG A 322 -19.26 9.66 11.49
N TYR A 323 -18.42 8.87 10.84
CA TYR A 323 -18.68 7.46 10.57
C TYR A 323 -17.83 6.60 11.50
N THR A 324 -18.47 5.63 12.13
CA THR A 324 -17.78 4.56 12.85
C THR A 324 -18.27 3.26 12.24
N ASN A 325 -17.34 2.53 11.61
CA ASN A 325 -17.67 1.28 10.92
C ASN A 325 -17.14 0.09 11.71
N ALA A 326 -18.02 -0.86 12.03
CA ALA A 326 -17.64 -2.13 12.61
C ALA A 326 -17.66 -3.21 11.53
N LYS A 327 -16.54 -3.92 11.36
CA LYS A 327 -16.42 -5.02 10.40
C LYS A 327 -16.71 -6.34 11.07
N VAL A 328 -17.78 -6.99 10.63
CA VAL A 328 -18.19 -8.33 11.07
C VAL A 328 -17.96 -9.29 9.92
N VAL A 329 -17.23 -10.37 10.16
CA VAL A 329 -16.92 -11.37 9.13
C VAL A 329 -17.64 -12.67 9.42
N LEU A 330 -18.27 -13.25 8.40
CA LEU A 330 -18.89 -14.56 8.40
C LEU A 330 -18.01 -15.52 7.58
N VAL A 331 -17.43 -16.51 8.24
CA VAL A 331 -16.54 -17.51 7.65
C VAL A 331 -16.98 -18.92 8.00
N GLY A 332 -16.66 -19.88 7.15
CA GLY A 332 -17.06 -21.27 7.35
C GLY A 332 -17.00 -22.04 6.04
N ASP A 333 -17.05 -23.36 6.10
CA ASP A 333 -16.86 -24.21 4.92
C ASP A 333 -18.02 -24.14 3.92
N THR A 334 -17.85 -24.82 2.79
CA THR A 334 -18.89 -24.91 1.76
C THR A 334 -20.14 -25.56 2.31
N GLY A 335 -21.31 -25.09 1.87
CA GLY A 335 -22.57 -25.72 2.25
C GLY A 335 -22.99 -25.58 3.71
N VAL A 336 -22.26 -24.86 4.59
CA VAL A 336 -22.67 -24.70 6.01
C VAL A 336 -23.89 -23.77 6.22
N GLY A 337 -24.34 -23.07 5.16
CA GLY A 337 -25.53 -22.20 5.22
C GLY A 337 -25.27 -20.73 5.54
N LYS A 338 -24.06 -20.21 5.25
CA LYS A 338 -23.67 -18.82 5.50
C LYS A 338 -24.59 -17.81 4.83
N SER A 339 -24.78 -17.89 3.52
CA SER A 339 -25.55 -16.90 2.74
C SER A 339 -27.00 -16.82 3.18
N ALA A 340 -27.64 -17.96 3.45
CA ALA A 340 -28.98 -18.00 4.03
C ALA A 340 -29.01 -17.36 5.44
N LEU A 341 -27.98 -17.55 6.26
CA LEU A 341 -27.86 -16.89 7.56
C LEU A 341 -27.66 -15.37 7.40
N THR A 342 -26.84 -14.93 6.44
CA THR A 342 -26.61 -13.52 6.09
C THR A 342 -27.91 -12.81 5.73
N LEU A 343 -28.74 -13.43 4.88
CA LEU A 343 -30.05 -12.88 4.49
C LEU A 343 -30.95 -12.65 5.71
N VAL A 344 -31.05 -13.62 6.61
CA VAL A 344 -31.94 -13.50 7.76
C VAL A 344 -31.38 -12.56 8.83
N LEU A 345 -30.06 -12.53 9.03
CA LEU A 345 -29.39 -11.57 9.92
C LEU A 345 -29.62 -10.12 9.48
N THR A 346 -29.65 -9.86 8.18
CA THR A 346 -29.90 -8.53 7.59
C THR A 346 -31.39 -8.15 7.55
N GLY A 347 -32.28 -9.01 8.06
CA GLY A 347 -33.73 -8.76 8.12
C GLY A 347 -34.52 -9.17 6.88
N ASN A 348 -33.88 -9.84 5.90
CA ASN A 348 -34.57 -10.39 4.75
C ASN A 348 -35.25 -11.73 5.09
N ARG A 349 -36.24 -12.11 4.28
CA ARG A 349 -36.89 -13.43 4.40
C ARG A 349 -35.92 -14.53 3.98
N TYR A 350 -35.98 -15.67 4.66
CA TYR A 350 -35.22 -16.86 4.28
C TYR A 350 -35.49 -17.26 2.83
N GLN A 351 -34.42 -17.54 2.09
CA GLN A 351 -34.46 -18.14 0.76
C GLN A 351 -33.39 -19.25 0.71
N GLU A 352 -33.65 -20.30 -0.06
CA GLU A 352 -32.62 -21.31 -0.32
C GLU A 352 -31.53 -20.69 -1.21
N THR A 353 -30.30 -20.67 -0.69
CA THR A 353 -29.15 -20.11 -1.39
C THR A 353 -28.17 -21.22 -1.76
N GLU A 354 -27.59 -21.12 -2.95
CA GLU A 354 -26.43 -21.93 -3.30
C GLU A 354 -25.17 -21.47 -2.54
N SER A 355 -24.08 -22.23 -2.66
CA SER A 355 -22.82 -21.83 -2.00
C SER A 355 -22.26 -20.60 -2.70
N THR A 356 -22.08 -19.49 -1.96
CA THR A 356 -21.46 -18.28 -2.51
C THR A 356 -20.07 -18.60 -3.07
N HIS A 357 -19.75 -18.01 -4.23
CA HIS A 357 -18.45 -18.12 -4.88
C HIS A 357 -17.58 -16.87 -4.66
N SER A 358 -18.21 -15.76 -4.24
CA SER A 358 -17.59 -14.45 -4.06
C SER A 358 -17.72 -13.96 -2.62
N ARG A 359 -17.06 -12.82 -2.33
CA ARG A 359 -17.31 -12.02 -1.14
C ARG A 359 -18.64 -11.28 -1.32
N GLN A 360 -19.44 -11.16 -0.28
CA GLN A 360 -20.63 -10.30 -0.28
C GLN A 360 -20.59 -9.39 0.95
N VAL A 361 -20.87 -8.10 0.77
CA VAL A 361 -20.88 -7.11 1.86
C VAL A 361 -22.29 -6.58 2.02
N HIS A 362 -22.83 -6.67 3.23
CA HIS A 362 -24.17 -6.20 3.56
C HIS A 362 -24.12 -5.27 4.77
N VAL A 363 -25.02 -4.28 4.81
CA VAL A 363 -25.26 -3.48 6.01
C VAL A 363 -26.14 -4.30 6.96
N LEU A 364 -25.60 -4.70 8.11
CA LEU A 364 -26.33 -5.44 9.14
C LEU A 364 -27.19 -4.51 10.01
N ASP A 365 -26.62 -3.36 10.38
CA ASP A 365 -27.27 -2.34 11.19
C ASP A 365 -26.67 -0.98 10.84
N SER A 366 -27.49 0.06 10.84
CA SER A 366 -27.05 1.45 10.71
C SER A 366 -27.87 2.31 11.66
N GLN A 367 -27.18 3.04 12.54
CA GLN A 367 -27.81 3.91 13.53
C GLN A 367 -27.21 5.32 13.42
N THR A 368 -28.08 6.33 13.36
CA THR A 368 -27.67 7.74 13.38
C THR A 368 -27.93 8.32 14.77
N ILE A 369 -26.87 8.76 15.42
CA ILE A 369 -26.88 9.36 16.75
C ILE A 369 -26.55 10.84 16.61
N ARG A 370 -27.44 11.70 17.09
CA ARG A 370 -27.15 13.15 17.16
C ARG A 370 -26.33 13.43 18.42
N VAL A 371 -25.06 13.76 18.23
CA VAL A 371 -24.12 14.08 19.32
C VAL A 371 -24.25 15.54 19.75
N SER A 372 -24.50 16.43 18.79
CA SER A 372 -24.75 17.86 19.03
C SER A 372 -25.65 18.45 17.93
N SER A 373 -25.97 19.75 17.99
CA SER A 373 -26.83 20.41 16.99
C SER A 373 -26.32 20.32 15.56
N ASN A 374 -25.00 20.11 15.37
CA ASN A 374 -24.34 20.14 14.05
C ASN A 374 -23.58 18.84 13.72
N VAL A 375 -23.70 17.80 14.56
CA VAL A 375 -22.89 16.58 14.46
C VAL A 375 -23.77 15.34 14.53
N GLU A 376 -23.78 14.61 13.42
CA GLU A 376 -24.40 13.30 13.32
C GLU A 376 -23.30 12.24 13.30
N GLU A 377 -23.35 11.31 14.25
CA GLU A 377 -22.50 10.13 14.28
C GLU A 377 -23.30 8.94 13.72
N ILE A 378 -22.79 8.33 12.66
CA ILE A 378 -23.38 7.19 11.99
C ILE A 378 -22.56 5.95 12.38
N HIS A 379 -23.23 5.02 13.06
CA HIS A 379 -22.68 3.70 13.42
C HIS A 379 -23.16 2.68 12.40
N GLU A 380 -22.25 2.21 11.55
CA GLU A 380 -22.55 1.20 10.53
C GLU A 380 -21.87 -0.13 10.88
N VAL A 381 -22.64 -1.21 10.86
CA VAL A 381 -22.12 -2.57 11.00
C VAL A 381 -22.15 -3.24 9.63
N LEU A 382 -20.97 -3.51 9.08
CA LEU A 382 -20.81 -4.17 7.79
C LEU A 382 -20.57 -5.66 8.01
N LEU A 383 -21.48 -6.50 7.49
CA LEU A 383 -21.38 -7.95 7.51
C LEU A 383 -20.77 -8.44 6.19
N TRP A 384 -19.60 -9.06 6.29
CA TRP A 384 -18.84 -9.61 5.19
C TRP A 384 -19.03 -11.13 5.15
N ASP A 385 -19.78 -11.62 4.16
CA ASP A 385 -19.94 -13.04 3.87
C ASP A 385 -18.82 -13.50 2.93
N LEU A 386 -17.93 -14.37 3.42
CA LEU A 386 -16.79 -14.88 2.67
C LEU A 386 -17.07 -16.30 2.18
N ALA A 387 -16.72 -16.60 0.93
CA ALA A 387 -16.95 -17.94 0.39
C ALA A 387 -16.12 -19.00 1.13
N GLY A 388 -16.75 -20.15 1.36
CA GLY A 388 -16.16 -21.24 2.15
C GLY A 388 -15.31 -22.23 1.39
N GLN A 389 -15.18 -22.07 0.07
CA GLN A 389 -14.58 -23.11 -0.79
C GLN A 389 -13.06 -23.14 -0.61
N PRO A 390 -12.42 -24.32 -0.52
CA PRO A 390 -10.98 -24.42 -0.31
C PRO A 390 -10.14 -23.62 -1.31
N GLY A 391 -10.60 -23.52 -2.57
CA GLY A 391 -9.95 -22.71 -3.62
C GLY A 391 -10.04 -21.20 -3.41
N TYR A 392 -10.99 -20.71 -2.61
CA TYR A 392 -11.23 -19.27 -2.40
C TYR A 392 -10.71 -18.73 -1.07
N ARG A 393 -10.28 -19.63 -0.17
CA ARG A 393 -9.73 -19.26 1.14
C ARG A 393 -8.57 -18.27 1.03
N LEU A 394 -7.75 -18.37 -0.02
CA LEU A 394 -6.61 -17.45 -0.25
C LEU A 394 -7.07 -16.01 -0.51
N ILE A 395 -7.99 -15.81 -1.45
CA ILE A 395 -8.49 -14.47 -1.83
C ILE A 395 -9.17 -13.83 -0.62
N HIS A 396 -9.95 -14.61 0.13
CA HIS A 396 -10.68 -14.11 1.30
C HIS A 396 -9.82 -13.84 2.53
N GLN A 397 -8.64 -14.47 2.66
CA GLN A 397 -7.68 -14.13 3.72
C GLN A 397 -7.18 -12.69 3.62
N LEU A 398 -7.09 -12.12 2.41
CA LEU A 398 -6.74 -10.71 2.17
C LEU A 398 -7.76 -9.73 2.76
N HIS A 399 -8.94 -10.21 3.16
CA HIS A 399 -10.01 -9.38 3.71
C HIS A 399 -10.21 -9.57 5.22
N LEU A 400 -9.32 -10.29 5.91
CA LEU A 400 -9.43 -10.50 7.36
C LEU A 400 -8.80 -9.38 8.21
N HIS A 401 -8.36 -8.29 7.59
CA HIS A 401 -7.86 -7.09 8.28
C HIS A 401 -9.00 -6.31 8.96
N GLU A 402 -8.68 -5.71 10.12
CA GLU A 402 -9.57 -4.85 10.93
C GLU A 402 -10.92 -5.46 11.35
N VAL A 403 -10.99 -6.79 11.49
CA VAL A 403 -12.22 -7.48 11.89
C VAL A 403 -12.48 -7.30 13.39
N THR A 404 -13.65 -6.74 13.73
CA THR A 404 -14.11 -6.54 15.11
C THR A 404 -14.70 -7.83 15.69
N VAL A 405 -15.58 -8.48 14.91
CA VAL A 405 -16.28 -9.71 15.29
C VAL A 405 -16.20 -10.70 14.14
N ALA A 406 -15.86 -11.96 14.45
CA ALA A 406 -15.86 -13.06 13.51
C ALA A 406 -16.86 -14.13 13.93
N LEU A 407 -17.72 -14.52 12.99
CA LEU A 407 -18.66 -15.62 13.12
C LEU A 407 -18.11 -16.82 12.34
N VAL A 408 -17.65 -17.84 13.05
CA VAL A 408 -17.15 -19.09 12.44
C VAL A 408 -18.28 -20.11 12.40
N VAL A 409 -18.83 -20.32 11.22
CA VAL A 409 -19.99 -21.18 10.96
C VAL A 409 -19.54 -22.59 10.58
N PHE A 410 -20.12 -23.58 11.23
CA PHE A 410 -19.91 -24.99 10.89
C PHE A 410 -21.23 -25.75 10.78
N ASP A 411 -21.22 -26.83 10.00
CA ASP A 411 -22.37 -27.73 9.86
C ASP A 411 -22.30 -28.79 10.97
N ALA A 412 -23.25 -28.74 11.90
CA ALA A 412 -23.33 -29.66 13.02
C ALA A 412 -23.68 -31.10 12.63
N ARG A 413 -24.04 -31.34 11.35
CA ARG A 413 -24.42 -32.66 10.80
C ARG A 413 -23.23 -33.48 10.29
N ASN A 414 -22.05 -32.89 10.11
CA ASN A 414 -20.91 -33.63 9.55
C ASN A 414 -20.42 -34.67 10.58
N GLU A 415 -20.71 -35.95 10.32
CA GLU A 415 -20.40 -37.07 11.22
C GLU A 415 -18.90 -37.43 11.26
N VAL A 416 -18.13 -37.05 10.24
CA VAL A 416 -16.71 -37.42 10.10
C VAL A 416 -15.84 -36.47 10.92
N ASP A 417 -15.87 -35.18 10.59
CA ASP A 417 -15.29 -34.15 11.45
C ASP A 417 -15.93 -32.75 11.22
N PRO A 418 -16.82 -32.32 12.12
CA PRO A 418 -17.54 -31.05 12.00
C PRO A 418 -16.67 -29.82 12.28
N PHE A 419 -15.48 -29.98 12.85
CA PHE A 419 -14.60 -28.86 13.19
C PHE A 419 -13.42 -28.64 12.24
N SER A 420 -13.20 -29.53 11.28
CA SER A 420 -12.12 -29.46 10.29
C SER A 420 -11.99 -28.07 9.62
N GLY A 421 -13.12 -27.45 9.23
CA GLY A 421 -13.15 -26.09 8.68
C GLY A 421 -12.91 -24.97 9.70
N VAL A 422 -13.37 -25.16 10.94
CA VAL A 422 -13.28 -24.17 12.02
C VAL A 422 -11.82 -23.87 12.35
N LEU A 423 -11.00 -24.92 12.43
CA LEU A 423 -9.58 -24.82 12.75
C LEU A 423 -8.83 -23.94 11.75
N HIS A 424 -9.10 -24.13 10.46
CA HIS A 424 -8.50 -23.32 9.41
C HIS A 424 -8.85 -21.83 9.57
N TRP A 425 -10.15 -21.50 9.71
CA TRP A 425 -10.60 -20.11 9.78
C TRP A 425 -10.16 -19.41 11.07
N VAL A 426 -10.20 -20.11 12.20
CA VAL A 426 -9.69 -19.57 13.46
C VAL A 426 -8.20 -19.25 13.34
N ARG A 427 -7.39 -20.11 12.71
CA ARG A 427 -5.96 -19.83 12.47
C ARG A 427 -5.78 -18.62 11.56
N ALA A 428 -6.51 -18.54 10.45
CA ALA A 428 -6.45 -17.41 9.52
C ALA A 428 -6.83 -16.07 10.19
N LEU A 429 -7.90 -16.06 10.98
CA LEU A 429 -8.34 -14.89 11.75
C LEU A 429 -7.29 -14.45 12.79
N ARG A 430 -6.65 -15.41 13.46
CA ARG A 430 -5.58 -15.11 14.43
C ARG A 430 -4.31 -14.62 13.74
N GLN A 431 -3.96 -15.14 12.57
CA GLN A 431 -2.84 -14.65 11.77
C GLN A 431 -3.09 -13.21 11.32
N ALA A 432 -4.29 -12.91 10.79
CA ALA A 432 -4.69 -11.55 10.45
C ALA A 432 -4.67 -10.61 11.67
N GLN A 433 -5.06 -11.12 12.85
CA GLN A 433 -4.95 -10.38 14.11
C GLN A 433 -3.50 -10.12 14.53
N GLN A 434 -2.56 -11.03 14.25
CA GLN A 434 -1.14 -10.87 14.59
C GLN A 434 -0.43 -9.86 13.68
N PHE A 435 -0.75 -9.82 12.39
CA PHE A 435 -0.28 -8.72 11.52
C PHE A 435 -0.73 -7.36 12.05
N ASN A 436 -1.95 -7.29 12.61
CA ASN A 436 -2.42 -6.06 13.23
C ASN A 436 -1.75 -5.76 14.59
N ARG A 437 -1.12 -6.72 15.29
CA ARG A 437 -0.64 -6.58 16.69
C ARG A 437 0.54 -5.62 16.90
N ASN A 438 1.17 -5.12 15.85
CA ASN A 438 2.16 -4.04 16.00
C ASN A 438 1.52 -2.70 16.45
N GLY A 439 0.20 -2.55 16.25
CA GLY A 439 -0.67 -1.66 17.02
C GLY A 439 -1.69 -2.49 17.82
N LYS A 440 -1.96 -2.20 19.09
CA LYS A 440 -2.98 -2.97 19.83
C LYS A 440 -4.38 -2.62 19.32
N SER A 441 -4.82 -3.14 18.17
CA SER A 441 -6.25 -3.15 17.79
C SER A 441 -7.04 -4.04 18.76
N GLN A 442 -8.36 -3.82 18.89
CA GLN A 442 -9.22 -4.59 19.80
C GLN A 442 -9.01 -6.11 19.61
N PRO A 443 -9.07 -6.90 20.69
CA PRO A 443 -9.07 -8.34 20.54
C PRO A 443 -10.34 -8.76 19.78
N MET A 444 -10.17 -9.18 18.52
CA MET A 444 -11.24 -9.73 17.70
C MET A 444 -12.04 -10.76 18.50
N LYS A 445 -13.35 -10.54 18.58
CA LYS A 445 -14.28 -11.48 19.22
C LYS A 445 -14.63 -12.58 18.23
N ILE A 446 -14.39 -13.84 18.60
CA ILE A 446 -14.64 -14.98 17.73
C ILE A 446 -15.75 -15.82 18.33
N TYR A 447 -16.90 -15.85 17.65
CA TYR A 447 -18.05 -16.69 18.02
C TYR A 447 -18.13 -17.91 17.11
N LEU A 448 -18.40 -19.06 17.73
CA LEU A 448 -18.66 -20.31 17.03
C LEU A 448 -20.16 -20.45 16.80
N VAL A 449 -20.58 -20.67 15.55
CA VAL A 449 -21.99 -20.75 15.17
C VAL A 449 -22.28 -22.10 14.54
N ALA A 450 -23.13 -22.90 15.17
CA ALA A 450 -23.74 -24.07 14.56
C ALA A 450 -24.95 -23.62 13.73
N ALA A 451 -24.89 -23.82 12.42
CA ALA A 451 -25.99 -23.52 11.52
C ALA A 451 -26.77 -24.80 11.15
N ARG A 452 -28.02 -24.63 10.69
CA ARG A 452 -28.92 -25.69 10.18
C ARG A 452 -29.35 -26.73 11.21
N VAL A 453 -29.56 -26.30 12.46
CA VAL A 453 -29.98 -27.19 13.56
C VAL A 453 -31.38 -27.80 13.35
N ASP A 454 -32.20 -27.20 12.49
CA ASP A 454 -33.54 -27.67 12.09
C ASP A 454 -33.54 -29.02 11.35
N ARG A 455 -32.42 -29.42 10.75
CA ARG A 455 -32.32 -30.64 9.92
C ARG A 455 -31.61 -31.83 10.59
N GLY A 456 -31.67 -31.97 11.93
CA GLY A 456 -31.27 -33.23 12.58
C GLY A 456 -30.53 -33.18 13.92
N GLY A 457 -30.59 -32.09 14.71
CA GLY A 457 -29.92 -32.03 16.02
C GLY A 457 -28.39 -32.07 15.92
N ILE A 458 -27.70 -31.89 17.06
CA ILE A 458 -26.23 -31.82 17.10
C ILE A 458 -25.68 -33.21 17.40
N GLY A 459 -24.92 -33.79 16.46
CA GLY A 459 -24.25 -35.09 16.64
C GLY A 459 -23.04 -35.07 17.60
N ILE A 460 -22.73 -33.90 18.16
CA ILE A 460 -21.52 -33.63 18.95
C ILE A 460 -21.88 -33.39 20.42
N THR A 461 -21.09 -33.94 21.35
CA THR A 461 -21.29 -33.69 22.77
C THR A 461 -20.89 -32.26 23.17
N GLN A 462 -21.62 -31.67 24.12
CA GLN A 462 -21.29 -30.36 24.70
C GLN A 462 -19.86 -30.30 25.28
N GLY A 463 -19.32 -31.44 25.76
CA GLY A 463 -17.94 -31.55 26.22
C GLY A 463 -16.89 -31.29 25.13
N ARG A 464 -17.11 -31.80 23.90
CA ARG A 464 -16.20 -31.58 22.76
C ARG A 464 -16.25 -30.13 22.28
N ILE A 465 -17.43 -29.50 22.29
CA ILE A 465 -17.59 -28.07 21.98
C ILE A 465 -16.83 -27.22 23.01
N LYS A 466 -16.98 -27.54 24.30
CA LYS A 466 -16.27 -26.82 25.38
C LYS A 466 -14.75 -26.97 25.26
N GLN A 467 -14.25 -28.17 24.99
CA GLN A 467 -12.82 -28.40 24.74
C GLN A 467 -12.29 -27.56 23.56
N MET A 468 -13.06 -27.47 22.46
CA MET A 468 -12.72 -26.65 21.31
C MET A 468 -12.72 -25.15 21.66
N MET A 469 -13.73 -24.66 22.40
CA MET A 469 -13.76 -23.28 22.88
C MET A 469 -12.56 -22.95 23.77
N ASP A 470 -12.18 -23.86 24.66
CA ASP A 470 -11.05 -23.67 25.59
C ASP A 470 -9.70 -23.72 24.85
N THR A 471 -9.54 -24.66 23.91
CA THR A 471 -8.29 -24.81 23.12
C THR A 471 -8.04 -23.60 22.23
N PHE A 472 -9.08 -23.05 21.60
CA PHE A 472 -8.96 -21.94 20.66
C PHE A 472 -9.31 -20.56 21.27
N LYS A 473 -9.66 -20.52 22.56
CA LYS A 473 -10.08 -19.32 23.30
C LYS A 473 -11.16 -18.55 22.55
N LEU A 474 -12.24 -19.24 22.21
CA LEU A 474 -13.42 -18.65 21.55
C LEU A 474 -14.30 -17.93 22.57
N ASP A 475 -14.98 -16.87 22.15
CA ASP A 475 -15.72 -15.97 23.06
C ASP A 475 -17.16 -16.42 23.32
N GLY A 476 -17.70 -17.35 22.52
CA GLY A 476 -19.04 -17.89 22.72
C GLY A 476 -19.48 -18.86 21.63
N TYR A 477 -20.60 -19.53 21.88
CA TYR A 477 -21.19 -20.53 21.00
C TYR A 477 -22.70 -20.28 20.83
N PHE A 478 -23.17 -20.37 19.59
CA PHE A 478 -24.59 -20.20 19.22
C PHE A 478 -25.09 -21.32 18.32
N GLU A 479 -26.36 -21.66 18.48
CA GLU A 479 -27.09 -22.62 17.67
C GLU A 479 -28.17 -21.88 16.90
N THR A 480 -28.18 -22.02 15.58
CA THR A 480 -29.06 -21.22 14.71
C THR A 480 -29.75 -22.07 13.64
N SER A 481 -30.97 -21.66 13.29
CA SER A 481 -31.62 -22.09 12.04
C SER A 481 -32.14 -20.87 11.28
N ALA A 482 -31.52 -20.60 10.13
CA ALA A 482 -31.97 -19.55 9.21
C ALA A 482 -33.40 -19.79 8.70
N ARG A 483 -33.79 -21.06 8.53
CA ARG A 483 -35.12 -21.43 8.00
C ARG A 483 -36.24 -21.15 8.99
N GLU A 484 -36.02 -21.47 10.26
CA GLU A 484 -37.01 -21.33 11.32
C GLU A 484 -36.93 -19.98 12.05
N GLY A 485 -35.91 -19.16 11.75
CA GLY A 485 -35.64 -17.94 12.51
C GLY A 485 -35.06 -18.21 13.91
N PHE A 486 -34.67 -19.45 14.21
CA PHE A 486 -34.30 -19.88 15.55
C PHE A 486 -32.98 -19.22 16.01
N ARG A 487 -33.05 -18.47 17.12
CA ARG A 487 -31.94 -17.80 17.82
C ARG A 487 -31.07 -16.87 16.97
N ILE A 488 -31.58 -16.40 15.85
CA ILE A 488 -30.88 -15.43 14.99
C ILE A 488 -30.79 -14.07 15.70
N ASP A 489 -31.85 -13.67 16.41
CA ASP A 489 -31.86 -12.46 17.22
C ASP A 489 -30.85 -12.50 18.37
N ASP A 490 -30.58 -13.67 18.94
CA ASP A 490 -29.55 -13.85 19.97
C ASP A 490 -28.17 -13.57 19.40
N VAL A 491 -27.87 -14.09 18.19
CA VAL A 491 -26.62 -13.83 17.49
C VAL A 491 -26.50 -12.35 17.14
N ARG A 492 -27.54 -11.74 16.57
CA ARG A 492 -27.55 -10.30 16.24
C ARG A 492 -27.27 -9.45 17.48
N LYS A 493 -27.95 -9.71 18.59
CA LYS A 493 -27.72 -9.01 19.87
C LYS A 493 -26.30 -9.24 20.42
N ALA A 494 -25.78 -10.45 20.31
CA ALA A 494 -24.42 -10.77 20.75
C ALA A 494 -23.37 -10.01 19.92
N VAL A 495 -23.52 -9.96 18.60
CA VAL A 495 -22.64 -9.20 17.71
C VAL A 495 -22.67 -7.71 18.05
N LEU A 496 -23.85 -7.11 18.16
CA LEU A 496 -23.98 -5.68 18.48
C LEU A 496 -23.42 -5.34 19.87
N LYS A 497 -23.57 -6.23 20.85
CA LYS A 497 -23.03 -6.04 22.20
C LYS A 497 -21.50 -6.24 22.26
N ALA A 498 -20.93 -7.03 21.36
CA ALA A 498 -19.50 -7.29 21.30
C ALA A 498 -18.69 -6.12 20.73
N ILE A 499 -19.35 -5.23 19.98
CA ILE A 499 -18.72 -4.05 19.38
C ILE A 499 -18.59 -2.96 20.44
N ASP A 500 -17.35 -2.60 20.75
CA ASP A 500 -17.03 -1.43 21.57
C ASP A 500 -16.76 -0.24 20.64
N TRP A 501 -17.79 0.60 20.49
CA TRP A 501 -17.84 1.75 19.59
C TRP A 501 -16.85 2.86 19.96
N ASP A 502 -16.45 2.96 21.23
CA ASP A 502 -15.56 4.02 21.69
C ASP A 502 -14.09 3.76 21.34
N ALA A 503 -13.70 2.50 21.16
CA ALA A 503 -12.34 2.16 20.74
C ALA A 503 -12.18 1.95 19.22
N LEU A 504 -13.25 2.05 18.44
CA LEU A 504 -13.17 2.09 16.98
C LEU A 504 -12.77 3.50 16.51
N PRO A 505 -11.97 3.62 15.44
CA PRO A 505 -11.59 4.92 14.91
C PRO A 505 -12.81 5.63 14.35
N LYS A 506 -13.00 6.89 14.77
CA LYS A 506 -14.07 7.74 14.25
C LYS A 506 -13.57 8.46 12.99
N VAL A 507 -14.26 8.28 11.88
CA VAL A 507 -13.93 8.92 10.60
C VAL A 507 -14.77 10.19 10.46
N SER A 508 -14.14 11.36 10.41
CA SER A 508 -14.84 12.62 10.14
C SER A 508 -14.76 12.94 8.66
N SER A 509 -15.90 13.06 7.99
CA SER A 509 -16.00 13.43 6.58
C SER A 509 -17.02 14.57 6.35
N SER A 510 -16.95 15.20 5.18
CA SER A 510 -17.85 16.29 4.80
C SER A 510 -19.22 15.77 4.34
N HIS A 511 -20.26 16.62 4.37
CA HIS A 511 -21.56 16.26 3.78
C HIS A 511 -21.47 15.96 2.28
N LEU A 512 -20.58 16.63 1.54
CA LEU A 512 -20.38 16.30 0.12
C LEU A 512 -19.86 14.87 -0.02
N PHE A 513 -18.96 14.44 0.86
CA PHE A 513 -18.46 13.06 0.88
C PHE A 513 -19.59 12.05 1.09
N LYS A 514 -20.50 12.32 2.03
CA LYS A 514 -21.71 11.51 2.25
C LYS A 514 -22.58 11.45 1.00
N ALA A 515 -22.85 12.60 0.35
CA ALA A 515 -23.65 12.65 -0.86
C ALA A 515 -23.01 11.88 -2.03
N ILE A 516 -21.67 11.91 -2.15
CA ILE A 516 -20.94 11.11 -3.16
C ILE A 516 -21.10 9.62 -2.87
N LYS A 517 -20.92 9.18 -1.61
CA LYS A 517 -21.12 7.77 -1.21
C LYS A 517 -22.54 7.30 -1.56
N GLU A 518 -23.56 8.05 -1.16
CA GLU A 518 -24.97 7.73 -1.44
C GLU A 518 -25.26 7.67 -2.95
N TYR A 519 -24.67 8.57 -3.74
CA TYR A 519 -24.78 8.52 -5.20
C TYR A 519 -24.12 7.28 -5.79
N LEU A 520 -22.90 6.94 -5.38
CA LEU A 520 -22.19 5.75 -5.87
C LEU A 520 -22.95 4.45 -5.51
N ASP A 521 -23.52 4.38 -4.31
CA ASP A 521 -24.38 3.27 -3.90
C ASP A 521 -25.63 3.17 -4.80
N SER A 522 -26.27 4.30 -5.12
CA SER A 522 -27.43 4.34 -6.02
C SER A 522 -27.11 3.91 -7.46
N GLU A 523 -25.96 4.30 -8.00
CA GLU A 523 -25.50 3.89 -9.34
C GLU A 523 -25.18 2.38 -9.38
N SER A 524 -24.61 1.87 -8.30
CA SER A 524 -24.31 0.45 -8.11
C SER A 524 -25.60 -0.39 -8.12
N ASP A 525 -26.66 0.10 -7.48
CA ASP A 525 -27.98 -0.54 -7.45
C ASP A 525 -28.76 -0.38 -8.75
N ALA A 526 -28.54 0.70 -9.50
CA ALA A 526 -29.10 0.92 -10.84
C ALA A 526 -28.51 -0.02 -11.91
N GLY A 527 -27.43 -0.76 -11.59
CA GLY A 527 -26.80 -1.72 -12.49
C GLY A 527 -25.63 -1.16 -13.29
N HIS A 528 -25.05 -0.03 -12.87
CA HIS A 528 -23.83 0.53 -13.45
C HIS A 528 -22.58 0.10 -12.65
N GLN A 529 -22.35 -1.22 -12.52
CA GLN A 529 -21.31 -1.73 -11.62
C GLN A 529 -19.88 -1.40 -12.05
N LEU A 530 -19.64 -1.16 -13.34
CA LEU A 530 -18.35 -0.74 -13.90
C LEU A 530 -18.57 0.51 -14.76
N SER A 531 -17.98 1.64 -14.35
CA SER A 531 -18.20 2.96 -14.97
C SER A 531 -16.92 3.79 -14.96
N GLY A 532 -16.78 4.71 -15.93
CA GLY A 532 -15.65 5.64 -15.95
C GLY A 532 -15.75 6.67 -14.82
N VAL A 533 -14.61 7.14 -14.29
CA VAL A 533 -14.59 8.19 -13.25
C VAL A 533 -15.31 9.46 -13.75
N ASP A 534 -15.12 9.83 -15.02
CA ASP A 534 -15.74 11.01 -15.62
C ASP A 534 -17.26 10.87 -15.75
N ASP A 535 -17.74 9.70 -16.18
CA ASP A 535 -19.18 9.42 -16.27
C ASP A 535 -19.84 9.53 -14.89
N LEU A 536 -19.20 8.96 -13.86
CA LEU A 536 -19.69 9.04 -12.49
C LEU A 536 -19.69 10.48 -11.98
N TYR A 537 -18.65 11.26 -12.29
CA TYR A 537 -18.56 12.67 -11.90
C TYR A 537 -19.65 13.53 -12.55
N PHE A 538 -19.83 13.42 -13.88
CA PHE A 538 -20.86 14.18 -14.57
C PHE A 538 -22.27 13.73 -14.20
N GLY A 539 -22.49 12.44 -13.91
CA GLY A 539 -23.75 11.96 -13.37
C GLY A 539 -24.03 12.52 -11.97
N PHE A 540 -23.02 12.59 -11.10
CA PHE A 540 -23.12 13.21 -9.78
C PHE A 540 -23.49 14.69 -9.85
N LEU A 541 -22.86 15.46 -10.75
CA LEU A 541 -23.19 16.88 -10.96
C LEU A 541 -24.64 17.08 -11.39
N ARG A 542 -25.17 16.19 -12.25
CA ARG A 542 -26.59 16.22 -12.66
C ARG A 542 -27.52 15.95 -11.49
N THR A 543 -27.17 15.02 -10.60
CA THR A 543 -27.97 14.67 -9.42
C THR A 543 -28.06 15.82 -8.42
N ILE A 544 -26.96 16.58 -8.23
CA ILE A 544 -26.94 17.74 -7.32
C ILE A 544 -27.52 19.01 -7.96
N GLY A 545 -27.69 19.04 -9.29
CA GLY A 545 -28.23 20.19 -10.00
C GLY A 545 -27.25 21.36 -10.09
N ALA A 546 -25.94 21.10 -10.03
CA ALA A 546 -24.88 22.09 -10.18
C ALA A 546 -24.39 22.11 -11.65
N PRO A 547 -24.66 23.17 -12.43
CA PRO A 547 -24.29 23.22 -13.85
C PRO A 547 -22.81 23.56 -14.10
N GLU A 548 -22.10 24.12 -13.11
CA GLU A 548 -20.68 24.49 -13.23
C GLU A 548 -19.78 23.47 -12.53
N ALA A 549 -18.94 22.78 -13.30
CA ALA A 549 -17.90 21.90 -12.79
C ALA A 549 -16.76 22.77 -12.22
N SER A 550 -16.80 23.07 -10.92
CA SER A 550 -15.64 23.64 -10.23
C SER A 550 -14.55 22.57 -10.09
N ASP A 551 -13.29 22.91 -10.33
CA ASP A 551 -12.14 22.02 -10.13
C ASP A 551 -12.06 21.47 -8.69
N GLU A 552 -12.58 22.22 -7.72
CA GLU A 552 -12.64 21.81 -6.32
C GLU A 552 -13.58 20.62 -6.10
N VAL A 553 -14.81 20.67 -6.62
CA VAL A 553 -15.77 19.56 -6.52
C VAL A 553 -15.21 18.31 -7.21
N ARG A 554 -14.49 18.47 -8.33
CA ARG A 554 -13.80 17.34 -8.98
C ARG A 554 -12.72 16.76 -8.08
N ALA A 555 -11.86 17.58 -7.50
CA ALA A 555 -10.81 17.13 -6.60
C ALA A 555 -11.36 16.43 -5.35
N GLN A 556 -12.48 16.91 -4.80
CA GLN A 556 -13.19 16.27 -3.69
C GLN A 556 -13.79 14.92 -4.11
N PHE A 557 -14.39 14.83 -5.30
CA PHE A 557 -14.92 13.59 -5.87
C PHE A 557 -13.84 12.52 -6.06
N ASP A 558 -12.72 12.89 -6.68
CA ASP A 558 -11.58 11.98 -6.87
C ASP A 558 -10.94 11.51 -5.57
N THR A 559 -10.95 12.38 -4.55
CA THR A 559 -10.48 12.04 -3.20
C THR A 559 -11.45 11.07 -2.51
N CYS A 560 -12.76 11.26 -2.68
CA CYS A 560 -13.76 10.32 -2.18
C CYS A 560 -13.60 8.93 -2.77
N ILE A 561 -13.39 8.83 -4.08
CA ILE A 561 -13.15 7.54 -4.73
C ILE A 561 -11.88 6.88 -4.17
N GLY A 562 -10.78 7.62 -4.04
CA GLY A 562 -9.54 7.07 -3.47
C GLY A 562 -9.70 6.57 -2.02
N LEU A 563 -10.48 7.27 -1.20
CA LEU A 563 -10.74 6.87 0.19
C LEU A 563 -11.65 5.63 0.27
N LEU A 564 -12.68 5.54 -0.57
CA LEU A 564 -13.52 4.33 -0.67
C LEU A 564 -12.73 3.13 -1.21
N GLU A 565 -11.80 3.36 -2.13
CA GLU A 565 -10.89 2.34 -2.65
C GLU A 565 -9.96 1.80 -1.56
N SER A 566 -9.39 2.67 -0.72
CA SER A 566 -8.55 2.24 0.42
C SER A 566 -9.28 1.33 1.42
N LYS A 567 -10.61 1.47 1.53
CA LYS A 567 -11.49 0.64 2.38
C LYS A 567 -11.96 -0.64 1.68
N GLY A 568 -11.58 -0.83 0.41
CA GLY A 568 -11.93 -2.00 -0.40
C GLY A 568 -13.42 -2.07 -0.79
N LEU A 569 -14.14 -0.95 -0.69
CA LEU A 569 -15.57 -0.83 -1.05
C LEU A 569 -15.76 -0.65 -2.56
N ILE A 570 -14.81 0.02 -3.22
CA ILE A 570 -14.71 0.14 -4.67
C ILE A 570 -13.29 -0.19 -5.11
N LYS A 571 -13.07 -0.40 -6.40
CA LYS A 571 -11.74 -0.67 -6.94
C LYS A 571 -11.53 0.06 -8.26
N ARG A 572 -10.48 0.88 -8.36
CA ARG A 572 -10.07 1.44 -9.64
C ARG A 572 -9.32 0.37 -10.42
N LEU A 573 -9.61 0.27 -11.70
CA LEU A 573 -8.81 -0.57 -12.59
C LEU A 573 -7.48 0.13 -12.86
N SER A 574 -6.41 -0.63 -13.10
CA SER A 574 -5.09 -0.04 -13.40
C SER A 574 -5.00 0.51 -14.84
N PHE A 575 -6.09 0.44 -15.59
CA PHE A 575 -6.26 0.93 -16.95
C PHE A 575 -7.69 1.48 -17.12
N GLY A 576 -7.90 2.37 -18.08
CA GLY A 576 -9.24 2.84 -18.44
C GLY A 576 -9.85 3.96 -17.61
N ASP A 577 -9.19 4.40 -16.53
CA ASP A 577 -9.77 5.28 -15.51
C ASP A 577 -11.20 4.81 -15.10
N MET A 578 -11.39 3.49 -15.07
CA MET A 578 -12.66 2.82 -14.74
C MET A 578 -12.70 2.48 -13.25
N VAL A 579 -13.89 2.62 -12.66
CA VAL A 579 -14.18 2.26 -11.28
C VAL A 579 -15.17 1.11 -11.25
N LEU A 580 -14.78 0.06 -10.53
CA LEU A 580 -15.65 -1.05 -10.18
C LEU A 580 -16.32 -0.73 -8.85
N LEU A 581 -17.63 -0.49 -8.88
CA LEU A 581 -18.46 -0.16 -7.72
C LEU A 581 -18.79 -1.39 -6.85
N LYS A 582 -18.69 -2.61 -7.43
CA LYS A 582 -18.84 -3.88 -6.73
C LYS A 582 -17.58 -4.74 -6.91
N PRO A 583 -16.51 -4.53 -6.12
CA PRO A 583 -15.28 -5.32 -6.20
C PRO A 583 -15.50 -6.83 -6.07
N GLU A 584 -16.59 -7.23 -5.42
CA GLU A 584 -17.05 -8.62 -5.26
C GLU A 584 -17.17 -9.36 -6.60
N MET A 585 -17.44 -8.63 -7.70
CA MET A 585 -17.53 -9.23 -9.02
C MET A 585 -16.16 -9.73 -9.51
N LEU A 586 -15.05 -9.02 -9.21
CA LEU A 586 -13.72 -9.53 -9.55
C LEU A 586 -13.45 -10.86 -8.85
N ASP A 587 -13.85 -10.98 -7.60
CA ASP A 587 -13.70 -12.21 -6.83
C ASP A 587 -14.53 -13.34 -7.45
N SER A 588 -15.76 -13.05 -7.92
CA SER A 588 -16.60 -14.01 -8.64
C SER A 588 -15.96 -14.50 -9.94
N TYR A 589 -15.48 -13.59 -10.79
CA TYR A 589 -14.85 -13.96 -12.06
C TYR A 589 -13.52 -14.70 -11.85
N ALA A 590 -12.72 -14.28 -10.86
CA ALA A 590 -11.50 -15.00 -10.47
C ALA A 590 -11.85 -16.43 -10.02
N SER A 591 -12.90 -16.57 -9.24
CA SER A 591 -13.40 -17.84 -8.72
C SER A 591 -13.91 -18.78 -9.80
N ALA A 592 -14.58 -18.23 -10.80
CA ALA A 592 -15.05 -18.97 -11.97
C ALA A 592 -13.89 -19.43 -12.87
N LEU A 593 -12.85 -18.60 -13.06
CA LEU A 593 -11.62 -18.98 -13.77
C LEU A 593 -10.87 -20.13 -13.09
N VAL A 594 -10.70 -20.05 -11.77
CA VAL A 594 -10.05 -21.11 -10.98
C VAL A 594 -10.81 -22.43 -11.08
N ASN A 595 -12.15 -22.39 -11.05
CA ASN A 595 -12.98 -23.58 -11.22
C ASN A 595 -12.91 -24.15 -12.64
N ALA A 596 -12.89 -23.29 -13.66
CA ALA A 596 -12.73 -23.72 -15.05
C ALA A 596 -11.39 -24.46 -15.24
N ALA A 597 -10.31 -23.92 -14.69
CA ALA A 597 -9.00 -24.56 -14.71
C ALA A 597 -8.97 -25.89 -13.93
N ARG A 598 -9.70 -26.00 -12.81
CA ARG A 598 -9.80 -27.21 -12.02
C ARG A 598 -10.59 -28.33 -12.72
N ASN A 599 -11.64 -27.97 -13.43
CA ASN A 599 -12.53 -28.90 -14.14
C ASN A 599 -12.03 -29.27 -15.54
N GLU A 600 -10.82 -28.82 -15.90
CA GLU A 600 -10.16 -29.16 -17.14
C GLU A 600 -9.96 -30.69 -17.24
N PRO A 601 -10.31 -31.34 -18.36
CA PRO A 601 -10.33 -32.80 -18.49
C PRO A 601 -9.00 -33.49 -18.17
N ASP A 602 -7.89 -32.87 -18.54
CA ASP A 602 -6.56 -33.38 -18.24
C ASP A 602 -6.15 -33.10 -16.79
N GLY A 603 -6.85 -32.28 -16.01
CA GLY A 603 -6.49 -31.99 -14.63
C GLY A 603 -5.14 -31.30 -14.48
N MET A 604 -4.69 -30.62 -15.55
CA MET A 604 -3.44 -29.86 -15.59
C MET A 604 -3.59 -28.49 -14.92
N GLY A 605 -4.81 -28.12 -14.49
CA GLY A 605 -5.06 -26.85 -13.82
C GLY A 605 -4.87 -25.65 -14.76
N VAL A 606 -5.21 -25.80 -16.05
CA VAL A 606 -4.94 -24.77 -17.07
C VAL A 606 -6.23 -24.22 -17.69
N ILE A 607 -6.16 -22.98 -18.14
CA ILE A 607 -7.16 -22.37 -19.02
C ILE A 607 -6.45 -21.55 -20.09
N SER A 608 -6.96 -21.56 -21.33
CA SER A 608 -6.45 -20.67 -22.39
C SER A 608 -6.71 -19.22 -21.99
N GLU A 609 -5.73 -18.34 -22.20
CA GLU A 609 -5.92 -16.91 -21.93
C GLU A 609 -6.98 -16.29 -22.87
N GLU A 610 -7.15 -16.84 -24.07
CA GLU A 610 -8.19 -16.41 -25.01
C GLU A 610 -9.60 -16.76 -24.49
N ASP A 611 -9.77 -17.96 -23.92
CA ASP A 611 -11.03 -18.38 -23.31
C ASP A 611 -11.33 -17.60 -22.01
N ALA A 612 -10.28 -17.33 -21.23
CA ALA A 612 -10.38 -16.50 -20.03
C ALA A 612 -10.81 -15.06 -20.37
N ARG A 613 -10.26 -14.46 -21.43
CA ARG A 613 -10.62 -13.10 -21.87
C ARG A 613 -12.00 -13.02 -22.52
N SER A 614 -12.36 -14.02 -23.32
CA SER A 614 -13.67 -14.05 -24.00
C SER A 614 -14.84 -14.44 -23.10
N GLY A 615 -14.56 -14.92 -21.88
CA GLY A 615 -15.58 -15.35 -20.93
C GLY A 615 -16.23 -16.69 -21.32
N ASN A 616 -15.48 -17.57 -22.01
CA ASN A 616 -15.92 -18.89 -22.46
C ASN A 616 -15.87 -19.94 -21.33
N PHE A 617 -16.36 -19.59 -20.14
CA PHE A 617 -16.42 -20.47 -18.99
C PHE A 617 -17.69 -20.22 -18.18
N ALA A 618 -18.04 -21.18 -17.32
CA ALA A 618 -19.25 -21.11 -16.53
C ALA A 618 -19.10 -20.07 -15.40
N VAL A 619 -19.81 -18.95 -15.53
CA VAL A 619 -20.00 -17.95 -14.46
C VAL A 619 -21.39 -18.17 -13.85
N PRO A 620 -21.54 -18.13 -12.50
CA PRO A 620 -22.85 -18.28 -11.85
C PRO A 620 -23.92 -17.33 -12.39
N GLN A 621 -25.17 -17.80 -12.50
CA GLN A 621 -26.28 -16.99 -12.99
C GLN A 621 -26.55 -15.80 -12.06
N GLY A 622 -26.58 -14.58 -12.62
CA GLY A 622 -26.82 -13.33 -11.88
C GLY A 622 -25.56 -12.55 -11.50
N GLU A 623 -24.38 -13.19 -11.51
CA GLU A 623 -23.08 -12.52 -11.24
C GLU A 623 -22.37 -12.06 -12.52
N ARG A 624 -22.86 -12.50 -13.70
CA ARG A 624 -22.33 -12.12 -15.00
C ARG A 624 -22.80 -10.71 -15.42
N LEU A 625 -21.87 -9.85 -15.82
CA LEU A 625 -22.18 -8.53 -16.37
C LEU A 625 -23.03 -8.65 -17.64
N LYS A 626 -24.08 -7.83 -17.74
CA LYS A 626 -24.99 -7.83 -18.90
C LYS A 626 -24.33 -7.28 -20.18
N ASN A 627 -23.44 -6.30 -20.02
CA ASN A 627 -22.73 -5.69 -21.15
C ASN A 627 -21.43 -6.46 -21.40
N ARG A 628 -21.32 -7.07 -22.60
CA ARG A 628 -20.18 -7.90 -23.01
C ARG A 628 -18.87 -7.11 -23.14
N GLU A 629 -18.90 -5.85 -23.53
CA GLU A 629 -17.71 -5.00 -23.62
C GLU A 629 -17.14 -4.72 -22.22
N ARG A 630 -18.03 -4.36 -21.27
CA ARG A 630 -17.66 -4.16 -19.86
C ARG A 630 -17.23 -5.45 -19.17
N GLU A 631 -17.83 -6.57 -19.55
CA GLU A 631 -17.39 -7.90 -19.08
C GLU A 631 -15.96 -8.20 -19.53
N ASN A 632 -15.59 -7.92 -20.79
CA ASN A 632 -14.24 -8.17 -21.29
C ASN A 632 -13.19 -7.34 -20.51
N ILE A 633 -13.49 -6.08 -20.24
CA ILE A 633 -12.66 -5.20 -19.40
C ILE A 633 -12.48 -5.79 -17.99
N LEU A 634 -13.57 -6.26 -17.38
CA LEU A 634 -13.53 -6.89 -16.05
C LEU A 634 -12.71 -8.19 -16.05
N LEU A 635 -12.82 -9.02 -17.09
CA LEU A 635 -12.04 -10.24 -17.25
C LEU A 635 -10.54 -9.97 -17.36
N ILE A 636 -10.15 -8.94 -18.12
CA ILE A 636 -8.75 -8.53 -18.21
C ILE A 636 -8.24 -8.06 -16.84
N ALA A 637 -9.02 -7.24 -16.11
CA ALA A 637 -8.68 -6.82 -14.76
C ALA A 637 -8.61 -7.99 -13.75
N THR A 638 -9.41 -9.03 -13.97
CA THR A 638 -9.37 -10.27 -13.18
C THR A 638 -8.06 -11.02 -13.44
N ILE A 639 -7.68 -11.20 -14.70
CA ILE A 639 -6.41 -11.84 -15.08
C ILE A 639 -5.22 -11.05 -14.52
N GLU A 640 -5.23 -9.72 -14.64
CA GLU A 640 -4.22 -8.84 -14.05
C GLU A 640 -4.12 -9.05 -12.53
N THR A 641 -5.25 -9.09 -11.82
CA THR A 641 -5.29 -9.30 -10.36
C THR A 641 -4.72 -10.68 -10.00
N LEU A 642 -5.06 -11.74 -10.74
CA LEU A 642 -4.55 -13.10 -10.52
C LEU A 642 -3.03 -13.19 -10.75
N LEU A 643 -2.50 -12.51 -11.77
CA LEU A 643 -1.07 -12.44 -12.07
C LEU A 643 -0.32 -11.62 -11.01
N ARG A 644 -0.87 -10.46 -10.61
CA ARG A 644 -0.29 -9.58 -9.58
C ARG A 644 -0.15 -10.28 -8.23
N HIS A 645 -1.13 -11.11 -7.87
CA HIS A 645 -1.09 -11.88 -6.62
C HIS A 645 -0.41 -13.26 -6.75
N GLU A 646 0.25 -13.54 -7.88
CA GLU A 646 0.97 -14.81 -8.14
C GLU A 646 0.09 -16.07 -8.00
N ILE A 647 -1.22 -15.94 -8.23
CA ILE A 647 -2.19 -17.03 -8.16
C ILE A 647 -2.13 -17.89 -9.45
N ALA A 648 -1.90 -17.24 -10.59
CA ALA A 648 -1.83 -17.86 -11.91
C ALA A 648 -0.49 -17.59 -12.61
N LEU A 649 -0.08 -18.52 -13.47
CA LEU A 649 1.11 -18.43 -14.31
C LEU A 649 0.73 -18.23 -15.78
N ARG A 650 1.24 -17.17 -16.40
CA ARG A 650 1.16 -17.02 -17.86
C ARG A 650 2.27 -17.83 -18.54
N THR A 651 1.91 -18.88 -19.25
CA THR A 651 2.85 -19.79 -19.94
C THR A 651 2.56 -19.82 -21.44
N PRO A 652 3.51 -19.42 -22.30
CA PRO A 652 3.36 -19.59 -23.74
C PRO A 652 3.57 -21.06 -24.12
N ALA A 653 2.65 -21.60 -24.92
CA ALA A 653 2.72 -22.93 -25.53
C ALA A 653 2.59 -22.82 -27.05
N ALA A 654 2.81 -23.93 -27.77
CA ALA A 654 2.71 -23.96 -29.24
C ALA A 654 1.31 -23.59 -29.77
N GLU A 655 0.27 -23.87 -28.97
CA GLU A 655 -1.14 -23.66 -29.33
C GLU A 655 -1.70 -22.31 -28.84
N GLY A 656 -0.93 -21.53 -28.08
CA GLY A 656 -1.38 -20.27 -27.50
C GLY A 656 -0.80 -20.00 -26.12
N THR A 657 -1.29 -18.96 -25.46
CA THR A 657 -0.88 -18.61 -24.09
C THR A 657 -1.90 -19.16 -23.10
N TYR A 658 -1.42 -19.88 -22.08
CA TYR A 658 -2.25 -20.50 -21.05
C TYR A 658 -2.00 -19.86 -19.69
N LEU A 659 -3.06 -19.77 -18.89
CA LEU A 659 -3.00 -19.48 -17.46
C LEU A 659 -2.99 -20.82 -16.71
N VAL A 660 -1.86 -21.11 -16.06
CA VAL A 660 -1.67 -22.33 -15.26
C VAL A 660 -1.90 -21.98 -13.78
N PHE A 661 -2.72 -22.75 -13.10
CA PHE A 661 -3.00 -22.65 -11.67
C PHE A 661 -2.41 -23.86 -10.94
N PRO A 662 -1.16 -23.77 -10.43
CA PRO A 662 -0.50 -24.94 -9.85
C PRO A 662 -1.25 -25.53 -8.64
N SER A 663 -2.01 -24.71 -7.91
CA SER A 663 -2.84 -25.15 -6.78
C SER A 663 -4.06 -25.98 -7.21
N GLN A 664 -4.45 -25.94 -8.48
CA GLN A 664 -5.60 -26.65 -9.04
C GLN A 664 -5.23 -27.90 -9.84
N ILE A 665 -3.93 -28.24 -9.93
CA ILE A 665 -3.51 -29.51 -10.53
C ILE A 665 -4.12 -30.65 -9.72
N THR A 666 -4.90 -31.51 -10.37
CA THR A 666 -5.58 -32.64 -9.72
C THR A 666 -4.82 -33.96 -9.86
N ARG A 667 -3.81 -34.01 -10.74
CA ARG A 667 -2.93 -35.16 -10.92
C ARG A 667 -1.89 -35.24 -9.80
N ASP A 668 -1.90 -36.36 -9.08
CA ASP A 668 -0.84 -36.76 -8.14
C ASP A 668 0.14 -37.68 -8.87
N MET A 669 1.44 -37.48 -8.66
CA MET A 669 2.43 -38.47 -9.05
C MET A 669 2.49 -39.56 -7.98
N THR A 670 2.02 -40.76 -8.31
CA THR A 670 1.93 -41.90 -7.38
C THR A 670 3.30 -42.42 -6.94
N ASN A 671 4.30 -42.38 -7.84
CA ASN A 671 5.69 -42.71 -7.53
C ASN A 671 6.58 -41.51 -7.89
N PRO A 672 7.06 -40.71 -6.92
CA PRO A 672 8.05 -39.68 -7.17
C PRO A 672 9.29 -40.29 -7.84
N PRO A 673 9.94 -39.61 -8.79
CA PRO A 673 11.18 -40.10 -9.38
C PRO A 673 12.21 -40.33 -8.26
N GLU A 674 12.68 -41.57 -8.13
CA GLU A 674 13.77 -41.96 -7.23
C GLU A 674 15.10 -41.42 -7.78
N LEU A 675 15.27 -40.11 -7.73
CA LEU A 675 16.59 -39.49 -7.75
C LEU A 675 17.20 -39.70 -6.36
N ASP A 676 18.53 -39.89 -6.26
CA ASP A 676 19.24 -40.15 -4.98
C ASP A 676 18.59 -39.34 -3.83
N GLY A 677 18.18 -40.05 -2.77
CA GLY A 677 17.17 -39.60 -1.80
C GLY A 677 17.32 -38.19 -1.21
N PRO A 678 16.26 -37.66 -0.55
CA PRO A 678 16.16 -36.26 -0.17
C PRO A 678 17.36 -35.80 0.64
N SER A 679 17.87 -34.61 0.33
CA SER A 679 19.02 -33.99 1.02
C SER A 679 18.56 -33.13 2.20
N VAL A 680 17.40 -32.48 2.06
CA VAL A 680 16.78 -31.64 3.08
C VAL A 680 15.28 -31.86 3.11
N VAL A 681 14.73 -31.93 4.31
CA VAL A 681 13.30 -32.03 4.58
C VAL A 681 12.89 -30.81 5.40
N PHE A 682 11.85 -30.11 4.95
CA PHE A 682 11.21 -29.01 5.66
C PHE A 682 9.86 -29.47 6.18
N GLN A 683 9.64 -29.32 7.49
CA GLN A 683 8.32 -29.45 8.10
C GLN A 683 7.81 -28.05 8.43
N PHE A 684 6.60 -27.72 8.02
CA PHE A 684 6.03 -26.41 8.26
C PHE A 684 4.51 -26.47 8.36
N GLU A 685 3.93 -25.42 8.95
CA GLU A 685 2.49 -25.25 9.03
C GLU A 685 2.04 -24.03 8.21
N GLY A 686 0.90 -24.12 7.54
CA GLY A 686 0.33 -22.99 6.81
C GLY A 686 -0.64 -23.38 5.70
N PRO A 687 -0.96 -22.45 4.77
CA PRO A 687 -1.73 -22.75 3.57
C PRO A 687 -0.88 -23.53 2.56
N ILE A 688 -0.72 -24.83 2.82
CA ILE A 688 0.23 -25.74 2.15
C ILE A 688 0.21 -25.62 0.62
N ALA A 689 -0.96 -25.76 0.00
CA ALA A 689 -1.11 -25.73 -1.46
C ALA A 689 -0.64 -24.40 -2.07
N ASN A 690 -0.80 -23.30 -1.34
CA ASN A 690 -0.43 -21.96 -1.82
C ASN A 690 1.06 -21.72 -1.65
N ILE A 691 1.62 -22.10 -0.50
CA ILE A 691 3.06 -22.04 -0.25
C ILE A 691 3.80 -22.82 -1.33
N TYR A 692 3.32 -24.03 -1.63
CA TYR A 692 3.87 -24.89 -2.68
C TYR A 692 3.71 -24.29 -4.08
N ALA A 693 2.50 -23.87 -4.47
CA ALA A 693 2.25 -23.29 -5.78
C ALA A 693 3.11 -22.05 -6.03
N MET A 694 3.17 -21.14 -5.07
CA MET A 694 3.99 -19.92 -5.15
C MET A 694 5.48 -20.25 -5.18
N LEU A 695 5.93 -21.26 -4.43
CA LEU A 695 7.32 -21.72 -4.49
C LEU A 695 7.68 -22.19 -5.89
N VAL A 696 6.83 -23.00 -6.51
CA VAL A 696 7.02 -23.50 -7.88
C VAL A 696 7.06 -22.34 -8.88
N VAL A 697 6.14 -21.36 -8.73
CA VAL A 697 6.09 -20.14 -9.55
C VAL A 697 7.40 -19.37 -9.44
N ARG A 698 7.81 -19.00 -8.23
CA ARG A 698 8.97 -18.12 -8.02
C ARG A 698 10.28 -18.82 -8.41
N LEU A 699 10.41 -20.13 -8.18
CA LEU A 699 11.55 -20.92 -8.67
C LEU A 699 11.64 -20.91 -10.20
N SER A 700 10.53 -21.12 -10.91
CA SER A 700 10.51 -21.12 -12.38
C SER A 700 10.86 -19.75 -13.00
N ARG A 701 10.65 -18.66 -12.25
CA ARG A 701 10.90 -17.27 -12.68
C ARG A 701 12.16 -16.64 -12.07
N SER A 702 12.90 -17.39 -11.26
CA SER A 702 14.19 -16.95 -10.71
C SER A 702 15.24 -16.65 -11.80
N GLY A 703 15.07 -17.24 -12.99
CA GLY A 703 16.03 -17.18 -14.10
C GLY A 703 17.12 -18.26 -14.03
N PHE A 704 17.24 -18.98 -12.91
CA PHE A 704 18.27 -20.01 -12.69
C PHE A 704 17.77 -21.44 -12.90
N PHE A 705 16.46 -21.65 -12.77
CA PHE A 705 15.82 -22.97 -12.82
C PHE A 705 14.70 -22.97 -13.86
N LYS A 706 14.78 -23.89 -14.83
CA LYS A 706 13.72 -24.10 -15.84
C LYS A 706 12.80 -25.21 -15.38
N LEU A 707 11.50 -24.93 -15.28
CA LEU A 707 10.49 -25.93 -14.93
C LEU A 707 10.42 -27.03 -16.00
N LYS A 708 10.48 -28.30 -15.58
CA LYS A 708 10.32 -29.48 -16.45
C LYS A 708 8.93 -30.06 -16.33
N GLU A 709 8.55 -30.49 -15.13
CA GLU A 709 7.24 -31.09 -14.85
C GLU A 709 6.68 -30.61 -13.52
N THR A 710 5.36 -30.49 -13.45
CA THR A 710 4.61 -30.11 -12.25
C THR A 710 3.43 -31.04 -12.03
N TRP A 711 3.34 -31.53 -10.82
CA TRP A 711 2.26 -32.34 -10.27
C TRP A 711 1.76 -31.65 -8.99
N ARG A 712 0.62 -32.07 -8.47
CA ARG A 712 0.07 -31.51 -7.22
C ARG A 712 1.02 -31.69 -6.03
N ASN A 713 1.80 -32.76 -6.04
CA ASN A 713 2.71 -33.16 -4.97
C ASN A 713 4.20 -33.09 -5.37
N VAL A 714 4.57 -32.93 -6.64
CA VAL A 714 5.98 -32.98 -7.07
C VAL A 714 6.26 -31.99 -8.19
N ALA A 715 7.38 -31.26 -8.11
CA ALA A 715 7.84 -30.39 -9.19
C ALA A 715 9.33 -30.62 -9.45
N THR A 716 9.70 -30.69 -10.73
CA THR A 716 11.08 -30.90 -11.18
C THR A 716 11.58 -29.72 -12.00
N PHE A 717 12.85 -29.38 -11.80
CA PHE A 717 13.51 -28.23 -12.38
C PHE A 717 14.88 -28.62 -12.96
N ALA A 718 15.24 -27.98 -14.06
CA ALA A 718 16.55 -28.06 -14.69
C ALA A 718 17.37 -26.80 -14.32
N PRO A 719 18.49 -26.92 -13.59
CA PRO A 719 19.43 -25.82 -13.42
C PRO A 719 20.10 -25.46 -14.76
N LEU A 720 20.48 -24.19 -14.94
CA LEU A 720 21.25 -23.74 -16.12
C LEU A 720 22.57 -24.48 -16.32
N ILE A 721 23.21 -24.93 -15.23
CA ILE A 721 24.54 -25.57 -15.23
C ILE A 721 24.42 -27.12 -15.35
N GLY A 722 23.22 -27.63 -15.68
CA GLY A 722 22.96 -29.05 -15.88
C GLY A 722 22.56 -29.81 -14.60
N GLY A 723 21.91 -30.96 -14.82
CA GLY A 723 21.31 -31.81 -13.78
C GLY A 723 19.80 -31.60 -13.61
N THR A 724 19.22 -32.25 -12.59
CA THR A 724 17.80 -32.14 -12.24
C THR A 724 17.67 -31.98 -10.73
N CYS A 725 16.86 -31.01 -10.31
CA CYS A 725 16.51 -30.77 -8.92
C CYS A 725 14.99 -30.81 -8.78
N GLY A 726 14.47 -31.13 -7.61
CA GLY A 726 13.02 -31.17 -7.43
C GLY A 726 12.59 -31.11 -5.98
N ILE A 727 11.29 -30.89 -5.84
CA ILE A 727 10.60 -30.80 -4.56
C ILE A 727 9.43 -31.77 -4.55
N SER A 728 9.23 -32.46 -3.43
CA SER A 728 8.12 -33.37 -3.17
C SER A 728 7.38 -32.92 -1.92
N LEU A 729 6.06 -32.88 -1.97
CA LEU A 729 5.17 -32.40 -0.94
C LEU A 729 4.31 -33.55 -0.41
N GLU A 730 4.39 -33.77 0.90
CA GLU A 730 3.61 -34.76 1.63
C GLU A 730 2.72 -34.03 2.65
N ASN A 731 1.40 -34.23 2.56
CA ASN A 731 0.44 -33.67 3.51
C ASN A 731 0.34 -34.58 4.74
N LEU A 732 0.77 -34.10 5.90
CA LEU A 732 0.79 -34.87 7.16
C LEU A 732 -0.52 -34.74 7.96
N GLY A 733 -1.41 -33.81 7.59
CA GLY A 733 -2.65 -33.52 8.31
C GLY A 733 -3.07 -32.06 8.17
N GLU A 734 -3.99 -31.60 9.04
CA GLU A 734 -4.64 -30.28 8.98
C GLU A 734 -3.67 -29.08 9.00
N GLY A 735 -3.19 -28.71 7.82
CA GLY A 735 -2.31 -27.56 7.61
C GLY A 735 -0.84 -27.81 7.94
N GLN A 736 -0.45 -29.07 8.19
CA GLN A 736 0.96 -29.49 8.34
C GLN A 736 1.45 -30.18 7.08
N ALA A 737 2.59 -29.73 6.56
CA ALA A 737 3.23 -30.31 5.39
C ALA A 737 4.69 -30.66 5.65
N LYS A 738 5.12 -31.68 4.91
CA LYS A 738 6.52 -32.05 4.79
C LYS A 738 6.94 -31.88 3.33
N LEU A 739 7.89 -30.99 3.09
CA LEU A 739 8.47 -30.73 1.78
C LEU A 739 9.89 -31.28 1.73
N SER A 740 10.11 -32.25 0.84
CA SER A 740 11.37 -32.94 0.66
C SER A 740 12.06 -32.45 -0.61
N VAL A 741 13.34 -32.08 -0.50
CA VAL A 741 14.16 -31.59 -1.61
C VAL A 741 15.10 -32.68 -2.09
N PHE A 742 15.10 -32.96 -3.39
CA PHE A 742 15.91 -34.01 -4.00
C PHE A 742 16.73 -33.49 -5.19
N PHE A 743 17.87 -34.13 -5.45
CA PHE A 743 18.83 -33.72 -6.47
C PHE A 743 19.39 -34.93 -7.22
N ASP A 744 19.70 -34.74 -8.50
CA ASP A 744 20.46 -35.72 -9.28
C ASP A 744 21.97 -35.66 -8.93
N ARG A 745 22.71 -36.75 -9.18
CA ARG A 745 24.17 -36.88 -8.99
C ARG A 745 24.97 -35.86 -9.80
N THR A 746 24.40 -35.41 -10.91
CA THR A 746 25.04 -34.48 -11.85
C THR A 746 24.91 -33.00 -11.42
N THR A 747 24.09 -32.69 -10.41
CA THR A 747 23.86 -31.30 -9.95
C THR A 747 25.04 -30.77 -9.13
N THR A 748 25.52 -29.58 -9.48
CA THR A 748 26.63 -28.91 -8.77
C THR A 748 26.27 -28.51 -7.33
N GLU A 749 27.24 -28.56 -6.42
CA GLU A 749 27.06 -28.17 -5.00
C GLU A 749 26.54 -26.73 -4.86
N TYR A 750 27.01 -25.83 -5.73
CA TYR A 750 26.54 -24.44 -5.80
C TYR A 750 25.04 -24.34 -6.10
N SER A 751 24.54 -25.07 -7.11
CA SER A 751 23.11 -25.03 -7.47
C SER A 751 22.23 -25.64 -6.37
N ARG A 752 22.74 -26.65 -5.64
CA ARG A 752 22.03 -27.26 -4.51
C ARG A 752 21.82 -26.26 -3.38
N ILE A 753 22.89 -25.56 -2.97
CA ILE A 753 22.84 -24.56 -1.90
C ILE A 753 21.89 -23.41 -2.26
N GLN A 754 21.94 -22.91 -3.49
CA GLN A 754 21.02 -21.86 -3.95
C GLN A 754 19.56 -22.30 -3.91
N PHE A 755 19.28 -23.52 -4.39
CA PHE A 755 17.92 -24.07 -4.41
C PHE A 755 17.37 -24.26 -2.98
N GLU A 756 18.18 -24.80 -2.07
CA GLU A 756 17.82 -24.97 -0.66
C GLU A 756 17.58 -23.63 0.05
N GLU A 757 18.47 -22.65 -0.12
CA GLU A 757 18.37 -21.36 0.56
C GLU A 757 17.18 -20.54 0.07
N PHE A 758 16.87 -20.61 -1.23
CA PHE A 758 15.66 -20.01 -1.79
C PHE A 758 14.40 -20.61 -1.17
N ILE A 759 14.32 -21.94 -1.06
CA ILE A 759 13.18 -22.64 -0.42
C ILE A 759 13.08 -22.23 1.05
N ASN A 760 14.20 -22.20 1.77
CA ASN A 760 14.23 -21.80 3.17
C ASN A 760 13.72 -20.37 3.38
N THR A 761 14.22 -19.42 2.58
CA THR A 761 13.79 -18.02 2.61
C THR A 761 12.31 -17.87 2.30
N HIS A 762 11.81 -18.59 1.30
CA HIS A 762 10.40 -18.60 0.92
C HIS A 762 9.50 -19.17 2.02
N LEU A 763 9.85 -20.34 2.57
CA LEU A 763 9.08 -20.96 3.66
C LEU A 763 9.10 -20.08 4.91
N TYR A 764 10.22 -19.44 5.24
CA TYR A 764 10.31 -18.52 6.37
C TYR A 764 9.37 -17.30 6.22
N LYS A 765 9.21 -16.79 4.99
CA LYS A 765 8.31 -15.65 4.71
C LYS A 765 6.83 -16.03 4.73
N HIS A 766 6.47 -17.26 4.36
CA HIS A 766 5.08 -17.63 4.05
C HIS A 766 4.46 -18.71 4.95
N ALA A 767 5.27 -19.47 5.69
CA ALA A 767 4.78 -20.40 6.71
C ALA A 767 4.38 -19.65 8.00
N LEU A 768 3.66 -20.34 8.89
CA LEU A 768 3.36 -19.83 10.22
C LEU A 768 4.66 -19.56 11.01
N PRO A 769 4.80 -18.40 11.67
CA PRO A 769 5.97 -18.08 12.48
C PRO A 769 6.25 -19.18 13.52
N ASP A 770 7.52 -19.50 13.74
CA ASP A 770 8.01 -20.50 14.69
C ASP A 770 7.63 -21.98 14.42
N THR A 771 7.02 -22.28 13.27
CA THR A 771 6.63 -23.67 12.91
C THR A 771 7.61 -24.38 11.97
N LEU A 772 8.48 -23.63 11.29
CA LEU A 772 9.42 -24.17 10.30
C LEU A 772 10.54 -24.97 10.97
N LYS A 773 10.64 -26.25 10.63
CA LYS A 773 11.75 -27.13 11.02
C LYS A 773 12.49 -27.61 9.76
N ARG A 774 13.80 -27.39 9.72
CA ARG A 774 14.69 -27.85 8.66
C ARG A 774 15.52 -29.04 9.15
N GLU A 775 15.39 -30.17 8.50
CA GLU A 775 16.12 -31.41 8.81
C GLU A 775 16.99 -31.80 7.61
N VAL A 776 18.28 -32.06 7.84
CA VAL A 776 19.23 -32.48 6.79
C VAL A 776 19.36 -33.99 6.84
N MET A 777 19.13 -34.66 5.71
CA MET A 777 19.20 -36.11 5.59
C MET A 777 20.57 -36.50 5.02
N LEU A 778 21.36 -37.26 5.80
CA LEU A 778 22.69 -37.71 5.38
C LEU A 778 22.59 -39.14 4.81
N VAL A 779 22.99 -39.30 3.55
CA VAL A 779 23.04 -40.60 2.86
C VAL A 779 24.48 -40.94 2.55
N CYS A 780 24.87 -42.20 2.77
CA CYS A 780 26.21 -42.65 2.42
C CYS A 780 26.38 -42.76 0.89
N PRO A 781 27.40 -42.11 0.29
CA PRO A 781 27.60 -42.11 -1.16
C PRO A 781 28.00 -43.48 -1.74
N GLU A 782 28.57 -44.38 -0.93
CA GLU A 782 28.99 -45.72 -1.40
C GLU A 782 27.94 -46.80 -1.22
N CYS A 783 27.21 -46.82 -0.10
CA CYS A 783 26.25 -47.90 0.20
C CYS A 783 24.79 -47.48 0.29
N GLY A 784 24.48 -46.18 0.13
CA GLY A 784 23.10 -45.67 0.21
C GLY A 784 22.48 -45.70 1.61
N TYR A 785 23.26 -45.96 2.67
CA TYR A 785 22.74 -45.97 4.04
C TYR A 785 22.23 -44.60 4.48
N HIS A 786 20.95 -44.53 4.89
CA HIS A 786 20.34 -43.35 5.50
C HIS A 786 20.69 -43.27 6.99
N VAL A 787 21.34 -42.18 7.40
CA VAL A 787 21.66 -41.93 8.82
C VAL A 787 20.40 -41.45 9.55
N PRO A 788 19.94 -42.13 10.62
CA PRO A 788 18.78 -41.67 11.40
C PRO A 788 19.04 -40.32 12.09
N GLN A 789 18.03 -39.44 12.13
CA GLN A 789 18.14 -38.09 12.71
C GLN A 789 18.56 -38.09 14.18
N ASP A 790 18.14 -39.08 14.97
CA ASP A 790 18.54 -39.20 16.37
C ASP A 790 20.06 -39.35 16.55
N VAL A 791 20.73 -40.01 15.59
CA VAL A 791 22.18 -40.19 15.60
C VAL A 791 22.88 -38.89 15.22
N LEU A 792 22.35 -38.16 14.23
CA LEU A 792 22.82 -36.83 13.82
C LEU A 792 22.67 -35.82 14.96
N HIS A 793 21.52 -35.75 15.62
CA HIS A 793 21.26 -34.84 16.75
C HIS A 793 22.19 -35.13 17.94
N LYS A 794 22.37 -36.41 18.31
CA LYS A 794 23.27 -36.82 19.40
C LYS A 794 24.73 -36.50 19.09
N ARG A 795 25.17 -36.64 17.84
CA ARG A 795 26.55 -36.33 17.41
C ARG A 795 26.79 -34.82 17.25
N LYS A 796 25.82 -34.06 16.74
CA LYS A 796 25.87 -32.59 16.74
C LYS A 796 25.93 -31.99 18.15
N ALA A 797 25.15 -32.53 19.09
CA ALA A 797 25.24 -32.13 20.49
C ALA A 797 26.62 -32.39 21.12
N ARG A 798 27.40 -33.32 20.55
CA ARG A 798 28.78 -33.65 20.94
C ARG A 798 29.85 -32.89 20.14
N LYS A 799 29.47 -32.08 19.16
CA LYS A 799 30.36 -31.35 18.22
C LYS A 799 31.25 -32.26 17.35
N ASP A 800 30.78 -33.46 17.01
CA ASP A 800 31.48 -34.31 16.03
C ASP A 800 31.25 -33.77 14.60
N GLU A 801 32.29 -33.64 13.78
CA GLU A 801 32.23 -33.12 12.40
C GLU A 801 32.08 -34.23 11.33
N SER A 802 32.29 -35.49 11.71
CA SER A 802 32.15 -36.63 10.79
C SER A 802 31.78 -37.93 11.52
N MET A 803 31.29 -38.91 10.77
CA MET A 803 31.05 -40.26 11.28
C MET A 803 31.37 -41.32 10.22
N PRO A 804 31.99 -42.45 10.57
CA PRO A 804 32.08 -43.57 9.65
C PRO A 804 30.68 -44.16 9.41
N CYS A 805 30.40 -44.53 8.16
CA CYS A 805 29.17 -45.22 7.81
C CYS A 805 29.09 -46.57 8.57
N PRO A 806 27.95 -46.91 9.20
CA PRO A 806 27.80 -48.18 9.92
C PRO A 806 27.91 -49.43 9.03
N ILE A 807 27.72 -49.29 7.72
CA ILE A 807 27.70 -50.41 6.77
C ILE A 807 29.04 -50.57 6.07
N CYS A 808 29.52 -49.54 5.38
CA CYS A 808 30.72 -49.60 4.54
C CYS A 808 31.92 -48.86 5.12
N THR A 809 31.83 -48.33 6.34
CA THR A 809 32.90 -47.62 7.06
C THR A 809 33.45 -46.34 6.40
N THR A 810 32.91 -45.95 5.24
CA THR A 810 33.22 -44.69 4.55
C THR A 810 32.97 -43.50 5.47
N LEU A 811 33.90 -42.55 5.52
CA LEU A 811 33.78 -41.38 6.37
C LEU A 811 32.71 -40.42 5.81
N LEU A 812 31.60 -40.28 6.53
CA LEU A 812 30.55 -39.32 6.25
C LEU A 812 30.88 -38.01 6.96
N ILE A 813 31.20 -36.97 6.20
CA ILE A 813 31.39 -35.63 6.74
C ILE A 813 29.99 -35.03 6.93
N PHE A 814 29.70 -34.53 8.13
CA PHE A 814 28.46 -33.78 8.31
C PHE A 814 28.59 -32.50 7.50
N PRO A 815 27.56 -32.11 6.72
CA PRO A 815 27.50 -30.76 6.20
C PRO A 815 27.28 -29.84 7.42
N ASP A 816 28.38 -29.51 8.09
CA ASP A 816 28.49 -28.21 8.71
C ASP A 816 28.17 -27.20 7.64
N VAL A 817 27.48 -26.14 8.03
CA VAL A 817 27.23 -24.98 7.18
C VAL A 817 28.60 -24.41 6.83
N LYS A 818 29.27 -24.99 5.83
CA LYS A 818 30.41 -24.38 5.15
C LYS A 818 29.82 -23.12 4.59
N LYS A 819 30.08 -22.02 5.29
CA LYS A 819 29.87 -20.67 4.81
C LYS A 819 30.68 -20.52 3.52
N LEU A 820 30.12 -20.92 2.38
CA LEU A 820 30.07 -19.98 1.26
C LEU A 820 29.54 -18.70 1.87
N SER A 821 30.30 -17.61 1.71
CA SER A 821 30.03 -16.37 2.44
C SER A 821 28.54 -16.07 2.40
N VAL A 822 27.90 -16.06 3.58
CA VAL A 822 26.44 -15.93 3.73
C VAL A 822 25.94 -14.71 2.96
N THR A 823 26.79 -13.70 2.83
CA THR A 823 26.65 -12.53 1.95
C THR A 823 26.49 -12.88 0.46
N GLN A 824 27.37 -13.67 -0.15
CA GLN A 824 27.27 -14.02 -1.58
C GLN A 824 26.02 -14.85 -1.91
N THR A 825 25.59 -15.74 -1.02
CA THR A 825 24.39 -16.58 -1.25
C THR A 825 23.10 -15.79 -1.04
N LEU A 826 23.03 -14.92 -0.02
CA LEU A 826 21.89 -14.01 0.20
C LEU A 826 21.75 -13.00 -0.94
N ASP A 827 22.85 -12.48 -1.48
CA ASP A 827 22.84 -11.58 -2.63
C ASP A 827 22.25 -12.26 -3.89
N VAL A 828 22.56 -13.54 -4.10
CA VAL A 828 22.00 -14.29 -5.24
C VAL A 828 20.53 -14.66 -5.02
N VAL A 829 20.12 -15.07 -3.83
CA VAL A 829 18.69 -15.31 -3.51
C VAL A 829 17.88 -14.02 -3.63
N SER A 830 18.44 -12.89 -3.20
CA SER A 830 17.86 -11.56 -3.43
C SER A 830 17.75 -11.24 -4.93
N GLY A 831 18.76 -11.59 -5.73
CA GLY A 831 18.71 -11.50 -7.19
C GLY A 831 17.64 -12.39 -7.84
N MET A 832 17.45 -13.61 -7.33
CA MET A 832 16.39 -14.53 -7.76
C MET A 832 14.99 -13.97 -7.44
N ASP A 833 14.80 -13.44 -6.23
CA ASP A 833 13.57 -12.77 -5.81
C ASP A 833 13.28 -11.55 -6.71
N LYS A 834 14.30 -10.74 -7.03
CA LYS A 834 14.19 -9.61 -7.95
C LYS A 834 13.76 -10.06 -9.35
N ASN A 835 14.39 -11.09 -9.91
CA ASN A 835 14.02 -11.62 -11.22
C ASN A 835 12.58 -12.14 -11.26
N ALA A 836 12.17 -12.89 -10.24
CA ALA A 836 10.80 -13.39 -10.13
C ALA A 836 9.78 -12.23 -10.08
N ASN A 837 10.09 -11.18 -9.32
CA ASN A 837 9.27 -9.97 -9.27
C ASN A 837 9.20 -9.28 -10.64
N THR A 838 10.34 -9.11 -11.33
CA THR A 838 10.38 -8.52 -12.69
C THR A 838 9.50 -9.29 -13.68
N TYR A 839 9.51 -10.63 -13.64
CA TYR A 839 8.63 -11.44 -14.49
C TYR A 839 7.15 -11.25 -14.17
N ARG A 840 6.78 -11.18 -12.89
CA ARG A 840 5.42 -10.88 -12.45
C ARG A 840 4.98 -9.50 -12.94
N ASP A 841 5.85 -8.51 -12.81
CA ASP A 841 5.58 -7.12 -13.20
C ASP A 841 5.41 -7.03 -14.74
N LEU A 842 6.24 -7.72 -15.52
CA LEU A 842 6.10 -7.87 -16.97
C LEU A 842 4.76 -8.53 -17.39
N ALA A 843 4.37 -9.62 -16.73
CA ALA A 843 3.12 -10.30 -17.02
C ALA A 843 1.90 -9.41 -16.70
N THR A 844 1.96 -8.70 -15.58
CA THR A 844 0.94 -7.73 -15.15
C THR A 844 0.86 -6.58 -16.16
N ALA A 845 2.00 -5.99 -16.53
CA ALA A 845 2.10 -4.92 -17.53
C ALA A 845 1.48 -5.33 -18.87
N SER A 846 1.73 -6.55 -19.34
CA SER A 846 1.11 -7.04 -20.57
C SER A 846 -0.43 -7.15 -20.46
N ALA A 847 -0.97 -7.59 -19.31
CA ALA A 847 -2.41 -7.59 -19.08
C ALA A 847 -3.01 -6.17 -19.09
N ILE A 848 -2.30 -5.20 -18.49
CA ILE A 848 -2.68 -3.77 -18.49
C ILE A 848 -2.72 -3.22 -19.92
N VAL A 849 -1.71 -3.50 -20.74
CA VAL A 849 -1.65 -3.06 -22.14
C VAL A 849 -2.80 -3.67 -22.96
N ASN A 850 -3.15 -4.94 -22.71
CA ASN A 850 -4.30 -5.57 -23.35
C ASN A 850 -5.61 -4.88 -22.95
N GLY A 851 -5.77 -4.53 -21.67
CA GLY A 851 -6.93 -3.77 -21.18
C GLY A 851 -7.08 -2.40 -21.84
N LYS A 852 -5.96 -1.66 -21.96
CA LYS A 852 -5.91 -0.39 -22.70
C LYS A 852 -6.22 -0.55 -24.19
N THR A 853 -5.79 -1.65 -24.79
CA THR A 853 -6.07 -1.95 -26.20
C THR A 853 -7.57 -2.17 -26.43
N GLU A 854 -8.25 -2.89 -25.53
CA GLU A 854 -9.68 -3.14 -25.62
C GLU A 854 -10.51 -1.84 -25.48
N LEU A 855 -10.01 -0.88 -24.70
CA LEU A 855 -10.60 0.45 -24.54
C LEU A 855 -10.21 1.44 -25.65
N GLY A 856 -9.26 1.08 -26.52
CA GLY A 856 -8.70 2.00 -27.52
C GLY A 856 -7.89 3.16 -26.93
N GLU A 857 -7.42 3.03 -25.68
CA GLU A 857 -6.66 4.07 -24.97
C GLU A 857 -5.16 4.01 -25.26
N PHE A 858 -4.53 5.18 -25.33
CA PHE A 858 -3.08 5.29 -25.48
C PHE A 858 -2.52 6.24 -24.41
N ASP A 859 -1.44 5.83 -23.75
CA ASP A 859 -0.84 6.65 -22.69
C ASP A 859 0.01 7.78 -23.26
N VAL A 860 0.74 7.49 -24.34
CA VAL A 860 1.70 8.43 -24.93
C VAL A 860 1.71 8.34 -26.44
N PHE A 861 1.62 9.48 -27.10
CA PHE A 861 1.95 9.60 -28.52
C PHE A 861 3.45 9.82 -28.67
N MET A 862 4.13 8.99 -29.47
CA MET A 862 5.57 9.07 -29.67
C MET A 862 5.89 9.71 -31.02
N CYS A 863 5.95 11.03 -31.05
CA CYS A 863 6.28 11.80 -32.26
C CYS A 863 7.79 11.74 -32.53
N HIS A 864 8.18 11.26 -33.71
CA HIS A 864 9.59 11.00 -34.01
C HIS A 864 9.97 11.18 -35.48
N ASN A 865 11.27 11.37 -35.71
CA ASN A 865 11.83 11.34 -37.05
C ASN A 865 12.04 9.89 -37.51
N ASN A 866 11.73 9.58 -38.77
CA ASN A 866 11.94 8.25 -39.39
C ASN A 866 13.36 7.70 -39.20
N GLN A 867 14.37 8.56 -39.11
CA GLN A 867 15.77 8.14 -38.92
C GLN A 867 16.09 7.68 -37.49
N ASN A 868 15.27 8.08 -36.50
CA ASN A 868 15.44 7.73 -35.09
C ASN A 868 14.59 6.52 -34.69
N LYS A 869 13.89 5.92 -35.67
CA LYS A 869 12.87 4.89 -35.51
C LYS A 869 13.32 3.69 -34.68
N ALA A 870 14.53 3.17 -34.93
CA ALA A 870 15.01 1.98 -34.22
C ALA A 870 15.13 2.21 -32.70
N GLU A 871 15.56 3.40 -32.29
CA GLU A 871 15.72 3.76 -30.88
C GLU A 871 14.37 4.03 -30.23
N VAL A 872 13.45 4.70 -30.93
CA VAL A 872 12.08 4.96 -30.45
C VAL A 872 11.30 3.65 -30.26
N ILE A 873 11.42 2.68 -31.16
CA ILE A 873 10.81 1.34 -31.00
C ILE A 873 11.38 0.62 -29.77
N ARG A 874 12.68 0.76 -29.51
CA ARG A 874 13.31 0.17 -28.31
C ARG A 874 12.74 0.78 -27.03
N ILE A 875 12.58 2.10 -26.98
CA ILE A 875 11.96 2.80 -25.85
C ILE A 875 10.48 2.42 -25.73
N ALA A 876 9.74 2.36 -26.84
CA ALA A 876 8.33 1.96 -26.87
C ALA A 876 8.11 0.53 -26.34
N THR A 877 9.02 -0.39 -26.66
CA THR A 877 8.98 -1.77 -26.16
C THR A 877 9.19 -1.80 -24.65
N LYS A 878 10.17 -1.06 -24.13
CA LYS A 878 10.38 -0.92 -22.69
C LYS A 878 9.21 -0.24 -21.98
N LEU A 879 8.53 0.72 -22.61
CA LEU A 879 7.31 1.33 -22.06
C LEU A 879 6.19 0.29 -21.93
N LYS A 880 6.00 -0.59 -22.93
CA LYS A 880 5.04 -1.70 -22.84
C LYS A 880 5.36 -2.66 -21.71
N GLU A 881 6.64 -2.94 -21.47
CA GLU A 881 7.11 -3.77 -20.34
C GLU A 881 6.74 -3.17 -18.97
N LYS A 882 6.51 -1.85 -18.89
CA LYS A 882 6.05 -1.13 -17.70
C LYS A 882 4.52 -0.89 -17.68
N GLY A 883 3.78 -1.42 -18.64
CA GLY A 883 2.31 -1.30 -18.70
C GLY A 883 1.82 -0.02 -19.37
N ILE A 884 2.72 0.72 -20.03
CA ILE A 884 2.41 1.94 -20.79
C ILE A 884 2.21 1.54 -22.25
N ARG A 885 1.09 1.94 -22.86
CA ARG A 885 0.75 1.70 -24.26
C ARG A 885 1.10 2.93 -25.10
N PRO A 886 2.21 2.89 -25.87
CA PRO A 886 2.55 3.97 -26.78
C PRO A 886 1.76 3.85 -28.10
N TRP A 887 1.39 5.00 -28.65
CA TRP A 887 0.87 5.13 -30.01
C TRP A 887 2.02 5.40 -30.97
N LEU A 888 2.14 4.57 -32.01
CA LEU A 888 3.09 4.71 -33.10
C LEU A 888 2.36 4.55 -34.43
N ASP A 889 2.64 5.44 -35.36
CA ASP A 889 1.98 5.54 -36.65
C ASP A 889 2.02 4.21 -37.42
N GLU A 890 3.15 3.51 -37.43
CA GLU A 890 3.32 2.25 -38.17
C GLU A 890 2.51 1.08 -37.61
N TRP A 891 2.23 1.09 -36.30
CA TRP A 891 1.43 0.05 -35.68
C TRP A 891 -0.07 0.22 -35.97
N GLU A 892 -0.51 1.47 -36.11
CA GLU A 892 -1.95 1.81 -36.15
C GLU A 892 -2.42 2.28 -37.54
N LEU A 893 -1.55 2.94 -38.33
CA LEU A 893 -1.88 3.46 -39.66
C LEU A 893 -1.41 2.50 -40.76
N ARG A 894 -2.38 1.84 -41.41
CA ARG A 894 -2.14 1.07 -42.63
C ARG A 894 -2.07 2.00 -43.86
N PRO A 895 -1.18 1.72 -44.84
CA PRO A 895 -1.14 2.49 -46.08
C PRO A 895 -2.51 2.56 -46.77
N GLY A 896 -2.94 3.77 -47.16
CA GLY A 896 -4.20 4.03 -47.87
C GLY A 896 -5.36 4.53 -47.01
N LEU A 897 -5.20 4.63 -45.68
CA LEU A 897 -6.20 5.24 -44.79
C LEU A 897 -6.01 6.77 -44.67
N PRO A 898 -7.09 7.55 -44.43
CA PRO A 898 -6.99 8.99 -44.20
C PRO A 898 -6.39 9.27 -42.82
N TRP A 899 -5.05 9.34 -42.77
CA TRP A 899 -4.29 9.41 -41.52
C TRP A 899 -4.70 10.59 -40.63
N GLN A 900 -4.93 11.79 -41.19
CA GLN A 900 -5.32 12.99 -40.41
C GLN A 900 -6.62 12.79 -39.60
N ARG A 901 -7.65 12.19 -40.22
CA ARG A 901 -8.94 11.97 -39.55
C ARG A 901 -8.84 10.89 -38.48
N LEU A 902 -8.06 9.84 -38.72
CA LEU A 902 -7.80 8.80 -37.73
C LEU A 902 -6.96 9.36 -36.58
N LEU A 903 -6.00 10.22 -36.88
CA LEU A 903 -5.18 10.93 -35.89
C LEU A 903 -6.07 11.79 -34.99
N GLU A 904 -6.92 12.64 -35.58
CA GLU A 904 -7.87 13.50 -34.85
C GLU A 904 -8.80 12.70 -33.93
N GLN A 905 -9.28 11.53 -34.39
CA GLN A 905 -10.10 10.63 -33.57
C GLN A 905 -9.32 10.01 -32.41
N GLN A 906 -8.04 9.68 -32.60
CA GLN A 906 -7.22 9.07 -31.55
C GLN A 906 -6.66 10.09 -30.56
N ILE A 907 -6.56 11.37 -30.92
CA ILE A 907 -6.18 12.46 -30.01
C ILE A 907 -7.13 12.55 -28.80
N GLU A 908 -8.40 12.16 -28.95
CA GLU A 908 -9.34 12.12 -27.84
C GLU A 908 -8.90 11.14 -26.73
N ASN A 909 -8.25 10.03 -27.11
CA ASN A 909 -7.89 8.89 -26.27
C ASN A 909 -6.40 8.84 -25.87
N ILE A 910 -5.61 9.86 -26.23
CA ILE A 910 -4.18 9.96 -25.90
C ILE A 910 -4.00 10.86 -24.67
N LYS A 911 -3.28 10.37 -23.65
CA LYS A 911 -3.07 11.10 -22.38
C LYS A 911 -1.89 12.09 -22.41
N SER A 912 -0.82 11.77 -23.15
CA SER A 912 0.41 12.58 -23.19
C SER A 912 1.10 12.50 -24.56
N VAL A 913 2.03 13.43 -24.83
CA VAL A 913 2.84 13.42 -26.05
C VAL A 913 4.31 13.47 -25.70
N ALA A 914 5.10 12.53 -26.23
CA ALA A 914 6.55 12.53 -26.17
C ALA A 914 7.13 12.88 -27.55
N ILE A 915 7.94 13.93 -27.60
CA ILE A 915 8.58 14.42 -28.84
C ILE A 915 10.05 14.02 -28.81
N PHE A 916 10.43 13.08 -29.67
CA PHE A 916 11.79 12.55 -29.74
C PHE A 916 12.65 13.35 -30.72
N VAL A 917 13.80 13.80 -30.21
CA VAL A 917 14.76 14.62 -30.94
C VAL A 917 16.13 13.95 -30.93
N GLY A 918 16.65 13.62 -32.11
CA GLY A 918 17.95 12.97 -32.30
C GLY A 918 18.89 13.80 -33.16
N LYS A 919 19.95 13.18 -33.71
CA LYS A 919 21.03 13.88 -34.43
C LYS A 919 20.56 14.77 -35.59
N ASN A 920 19.48 14.39 -36.27
CA ASN A 920 19.04 15.03 -37.52
C ASN A 920 17.88 16.02 -37.34
N GLY A 921 17.55 16.37 -36.09
CA GLY A 921 16.48 17.33 -35.78
C GLY A 921 15.07 16.83 -36.16
N ILE A 922 14.14 17.77 -36.32
CA ILE A 922 12.75 17.49 -36.69
C ILE A 922 12.68 17.18 -38.20
N GLY A 923 12.06 16.06 -38.56
CA GLY A 923 11.88 15.66 -39.96
C GLY A 923 10.60 16.22 -40.61
N PRO A 924 10.47 16.20 -41.95
CA PRO A 924 9.30 16.76 -42.65
C PRO A 924 7.98 16.05 -42.34
N TRP A 925 8.03 14.74 -42.01
CA TRP A 925 6.86 13.99 -41.53
C TRP A 925 6.49 14.38 -40.10
N GLN A 926 7.51 14.48 -39.23
CA GLN A 926 7.37 14.90 -37.83
C GLN A 926 6.82 16.34 -37.72
N ASP A 927 7.20 17.24 -38.62
CA ASP A 927 6.67 18.62 -38.69
C ASP A 927 5.17 18.67 -39.02
N LEU A 928 4.69 17.77 -39.90
CA LEU A 928 3.27 17.66 -40.23
C LEU A 928 2.47 17.13 -39.04
N GLU A 929 3.01 16.18 -38.28
CA GLU A 929 2.42 15.70 -37.03
C GLU A 929 2.38 16.80 -35.98
N LEU A 930 3.52 17.48 -35.73
CA LEU A 930 3.63 18.59 -34.79
C LEU A 930 2.57 19.67 -35.10
N GLY A 931 2.42 20.07 -36.36
CA GLY A 931 1.45 21.09 -36.76
C GLY A 931 -0.03 20.70 -36.59
N ALA A 932 -0.36 19.42 -36.66
CA ALA A 932 -1.70 18.89 -36.42
C ALA A 932 -1.97 18.70 -34.91
N PHE A 933 -1.04 18.07 -34.20
CA PHE A 933 -1.18 17.71 -32.78
C PHE A 933 -1.09 18.92 -31.84
N ILE A 934 -0.11 19.82 -31.99
CA ILE A 934 0.15 20.88 -31.00
C ILE A 934 -1.07 21.79 -30.80
N ARG A 935 -1.81 22.09 -31.87
CA ARG A 935 -2.99 22.96 -31.80
C ARG A 935 -4.10 22.38 -30.91
N GLU A 936 -4.26 21.06 -30.90
CA GLU A 936 -5.31 20.41 -30.12
C GLU A 936 -4.84 20.12 -28.68
N PHE A 937 -3.56 19.83 -28.50
CA PHE A 937 -2.97 19.60 -27.17
C PHE A 937 -2.89 20.87 -26.32
N ILE A 938 -2.59 22.02 -26.92
CA ILE A 938 -2.61 23.32 -26.22
C ILE A 938 -4.03 23.65 -25.72
N LYS A 939 -5.07 23.33 -26.49
CA LYS A 939 -6.46 23.56 -26.08
C LYS A 939 -6.89 22.69 -24.89
N ARG A 940 -6.36 21.46 -24.78
CA ARG A 940 -6.72 20.49 -23.72
C ARG A 940 -5.76 20.50 -22.51
N SER A 941 -4.72 21.34 -22.52
CA SER A 941 -3.72 21.46 -21.44
C SER A 941 -3.04 20.13 -21.04
N MET A 942 -2.79 19.25 -22.01
CA MET A 942 -2.14 17.95 -21.78
C MET A 942 -0.61 18.03 -21.71
N PRO A 943 0.07 17.10 -20.99
CA PRO A 943 1.53 17.12 -20.86
C PRO A 943 2.24 16.81 -22.20
N VAL A 944 3.17 17.70 -22.55
CA VAL A 944 4.08 17.57 -23.70
C VAL A 944 5.50 17.39 -23.19
N ILE A 945 6.15 16.31 -23.59
CA ILE A 945 7.41 15.82 -23.02
C ILE A 945 8.48 15.84 -24.12
N PRO A 946 9.39 16.82 -24.11
CA PRO A 946 10.54 16.81 -25.03
C PRO A 946 11.59 15.78 -24.57
N VAL A 947 11.98 14.88 -25.47
CA VAL A 947 12.94 13.80 -25.22
C VAL A 947 14.17 13.94 -26.14
N ILE A 948 15.36 14.07 -25.55
CA ILE A 948 16.63 14.04 -26.28
C ILE A 948 17.15 12.62 -26.34
N LEU A 949 17.44 12.13 -27.54
CA LEU A 949 18.07 10.83 -27.76
C LEU A 949 19.60 10.87 -27.58
N PRO A 950 20.26 9.74 -27.25
CA PRO A 950 21.70 9.70 -26.97
C PRO A 950 22.61 10.18 -28.11
N ASP A 951 22.13 10.08 -29.36
CA ASP A 951 22.85 10.44 -30.58
C ASP A 951 22.85 11.96 -30.88
N CYS A 952 22.14 12.76 -30.08
CA CYS A 952 22.03 14.20 -30.23
C CYS A 952 23.27 14.93 -29.66
N GLN A 953 24.19 15.36 -30.54
CA GLN A 953 25.44 16.04 -30.15
C GLN A 953 25.24 17.47 -29.66
N GLN A 954 24.24 18.20 -30.19
CA GLN A 954 23.84 19.55 -29.75
C GLN A 954 22.32 19.67 -29.86
N PRO A 955 21.62 20.32 -28.90
CA PRO A 955 20.17 20.50 -28.98
C PRO A 955 19.83 21.29 -30.26
N PRO A 956 19.04 20.73 -31.19
CA PRO A 956 18.71 21.41 -32.44
C PRO A 956 17.83 22.64 -32.18
N ALA A 957 17.71 23.52 -33.18
CA ALA A 957 16.80 24.67 -33.12
C ALA A 957 15.34 24.18 -33.08
N LEU A 958 14.80 24.05 -31.88
CA LEU A 958 13.42 23.66 -31.64
C LEU A 958 12.52 24.92 -31.58
N PRO A 959 11.20 24.78 -31.86
CA PRO A 959 10.23 25.82 -31.59
C PRO A 959 10.34 26.36 -30.15
N ILE A 960 10.22 27.69 -29.98
CA ILE A 960 10.44 28.42 -28.71
C ILE A 960 9.62 27.83 -27.54
N PHE A 961 8.41 27.32 -27.79
CA PHE A 961 7.58 26.76 -26.74
C PHE A 961 8.17 25.46 -26.14
N LEU A 962 8.86 24.62 -26.93
CA LEU A 962 9.52 23.41 -26.43
C LEU A 962 10.75 23.74 -25.59
N THR A 963 11.43 24.86 -25.88
CA THR A 963 12.59 25.29 -25.09
C THR A 963 12.24 25.74 -23.68
N SER A 964 10.97 26.06 -23.41
CA SER A 964 10.47 26.47 -22.09
C SER A 964 10.00 25.32 -21.19
N MET A 965 9.91 24.09 -21.72
CA MET A 965 9.47 22.90 -20.98
C MET A 965 10.64 22.16 -20.34
N THR A 966 10.38 21.23 -19.41
CA THR A 966 11.39 20.33 -18.80
C THR A 966 11.72 19.15 -19.72
N TRP A 967 13.00 18.83 -19.89
CA TRP A 967 13.48 17.87 -20.88
C TRP A 967 13.84 16.53 -20.23
N VAL A 968 13.55 15.44 -20.93
CA VAL A 968 14.11 14.12 -20.62
C VAL A 968 15.36 13.92 -21.49
N ASP A 969 16.52 13.80 -20.85
CA ASP A 969 17.81 13.72 -21.54
C ASP A 969 18.43 12.33 -21.43
N PHE A 970 18.28 11.49 -22.46
CA PHE A 970 18.86 10.14 -22.50
C PHE A 970 20.40 10.13 -22.62
N ARG A 971 21.07 11.29 -22.67
CA ARG A 971 22.54 11.41 -22.58
C ARG A 971 23.04 11.41 -21.14
N LYS A 972 22.17 11.67 -20.15
CA LYS A 972 22.52 11.68 -18.73
C LYS A 972 22.17 10.33 -18.10
N GLU A 973 23.06 9.82 -17.26
CA GLU A 973 22.82 8.57 -16.51
C GLU A 973 22.10 8.81 -15.17
N SER A 974 22.09 10.04 -14.66
CA SER A 974 21.40 10.37 -13.41
C SER A 974 20.77 11.78 -13.47
N PRO A 975 19.49 11.93 -13.09
CA PRO A 975 18.52 10.86 -12.78
C PRO A 975 18.22 9.96 -14.00
N ASP A 976 17.73 8.73 -13.77
CA ASP A 976 17.45 7.77 -14.85
C ASP A 976 16.47 8.39 -15.86
N PRO A 977 16.89 8.62 -17.12
CA PRO A 977 16.07 9.29 -18.12
C PRO A 977 14.82 8.48 -18.47
N PHE A 978 14.86 7.15 -18.31
CA PHE A 978 13.70 6.32 -18.59
C PHE A 978 12.62 6.46 -17.51
N GLU A 979 13.00 6.47 -16.23
CA GLU A 979 12.07 6.72 -15.13
C GLU A 979 11.54 8.16 -15.16
N HIS A 980 12.35 9.12 -15.60
CA HIS A 980 11.90 10.49 -15.89
C HIS A 980 10.87 10.58 -17.03
N LEU A 981 11.02 9.76 -18.08
CA LEU A 981 10.03 9.67 -19.15
C LEU A 981 8.72 9.08 -18.64
N ILE A 982 8.78 8.02 -17.83
CA ILE A 982 7.62 7.41 -17.19
C ILE A 982 6.90 8.43 -16.29
N TRP A 983 7.65 9.17 -15.48
CA TRP A 983 7.10 10.24 -14.65
C TRP A 983 6.42 11.32 -15.50
N GLY A 984 7.04 11.75 -16.60
CA GLY A 984 6.43 12.71 -17.52
C GLY A 984 5.11 12.22 -18.13
N ILE A 985 5.03 10.92 -18.47
CA ILE A 985 3.84 10.30 -19.07
C ILE A 985 2.72 10.10 -18.03
N THR A 986 3.07 9.62 -16.84
CA THR A 986 2.09 9.16 -15.84
C THR A 986 1.78 10.21 -14.76
N GLY A 987 2.63 11.23 -14.60
CA GLY A 987 2.56 12.22 -13.52
C GLY A 987 2.94 11.67 -12.14
N LYS A 988 3.26 10.37 -12.01
CA LYS A 988 3.61 9.71 -10.74
C LYS A 988 5.11 9.52 -10.65
N ARG A 989 5.71 10.00 -9.56
CA ARG A 989 7.14 9.82 -9.28
C ARG A 989 7.26 8.62 -8.34
N GLU A 990 7.70 7.47 -8.86
CA GLU A 990 7.99 6.28 -8.05
C GLU A 990 9.08 6.56 -7.00
#